data_AF-A0A8T2VSB7-F1
#
_entry.id   AF-A0A8T2VSB7-F1
#
_cell.length_a   1.000
_cell.length_b   1.000
_cell.length_c   1.000
_cell.angle_alpha   90.00
_cell.angle_beta   90.00
_cell.angle_gamma   90.00
#
_symmetry.space_group_name_H-M   'P 1'
#
loop_
_entity.id
_entity.type
_entity.pdbx_description
1 polymer ?
#
loop_
_entity_poly.entity_id
_entity_poly.type
_entity_poly.pdbx_seq_one_letter_code
_entity_poly.pdbx_strand_id
1 'polypeptide(L)'
;MCTALAITISIPNVHGAIGLAGGAANKTEYANNSVIVRFKSTARSTSVFASGLQAADPVLSRSLAMSSNMRGGSLSTPSSIYKRTNLYRITDGSSVEKKVAELKALPDVALAEPNRLVTIMKTPSDGQYIYQWHLPKIAAPVAWDTVTGSKHVKVCVIDSGARIDHPDLAANIIKGWNVMKSESDPEFYNFNDTLGHGTHVAGLTAAVGNNARGISGVSWQIGLLICKFISDSGTGAIWDAIFCMRLCEEEGALIYNNSWGGLTTPDSLGDEIAALEASGGLFVAAAGNNASNLDLYPRYPASYDSPNQITVAATTPSDNRAGFSDYGPNTVHIAAPGEGLLSTTHDGGYGQLSGTSMATPVVAGAAALLQAMSLNANGTPLSPSRIRSILMETVDPMPWGGLSTISKGRLNVAKAVMQLKAELGGYTAPPKPAAVVPPAPMLPQAARNPPSPPAPEIPSSNLNTTVSTPECGTSALRGQTAFQSSVSNSYNASYALNGDCRNDMSEYFSSCAVTDPSLSNPWWTAPLPERTDVVAVSITTRADCCWNAIGGAIIYIGNGAWTSADSRASFTECGRVAAEGIPRGQRTTITCNSPTKGSSVAIYLPKLKTSLILCEVDVTLAEAGGDSIASLPKAATAAGVSGRGPKAQALAVMNSEQGSAKRKRLRSILSAI
;
A
#
# COMPACT_ATOMS: atom_id res chain seq x y z
N MET A 1 43.95 -9.58 65.70
CA MET A 1 45.05 -10.13 64.88
C MET A 1 44.45 -10.63 63.57
N CYS A 2 44.97 -10.35 62.37
CA CYS A 2 46.01 -9.38 62.03
C CYS A 2 45.79 -8.77 60.63
N THR A 3 46.37 -7.58 60.50
CA THR A 3 46.68 -6.74 59.33
C THR A 3 46.89 -7.38 57.95
N ALA A 4 46.62 -6.58 56.92
CA ALA A 4 46.90 -6.83 55.50
C ALA A 4 48.38 -6.66 55.10
N LEU A 5 48.72 -7.16 53.89
CA LEU A 5 49.70 -6.66 52.90
C LEU A 5 49.38 -7.40 51.57
N ALA A 6 49.38 -6.87 50.34
CA ALA A 6 50.01 -5.69 49.68
C ALA A 6 51.51 -5.85 49.34
N ILE A 7 51.97 -5.16 48.26
CA ILE A 7 53.30 -5.20 47.55
C ILE A 7 53.24 -6.10 46.27
N THR A 8 52.99 -5.58 45.04
CA THR A 8 53.84 -4.80 44.07
C THR A 8 54.88 -5.66 43.31
N ILE A 9 55.50 -5.31 42.16
CA ILE A 9 55.69 -4.07 41.37
C ILE A 9 55.89 -4.48 39.86
N SER A 10 55.66 -3.67 38.80
CA SER A 10 56.58 -2.64 38.25
C SER A 10 56.01 -1.96 36.98
N ILE A 11 56.71 -0.92 36.45
CA ILE A 11 56.38 -0.13 35.24
C ILE A 11 57.64 -0.07 34.32
N PRO A 12 57.52 0.18 33.00
CA PRO A 12 57.75 1.57 32.49
C PRO A 12 56.80 1.98 31.33
N ASN A 13 56.41 3.24 31.05
CA ASN A 13 57.09 4.55 30.96
C ASN A 13 58.06 4.68 29.74
N VAL A 14 58.03 5.68 28.84
CA VAL A 14 57.18 6.88 28.60
C VAL A 14 57.21 7.21 27.09
N HIS A 15 56.18 7.87 26.54
CA HIS A 15 56.21 9.06 25.62
C HIS A 15 55.05 9.09 24.60
N GLY A 16 54.38 10.24 24.51
CA GLY A 16 53.28 10.48 23.55
C GLY A 16 52.14 11.31 24.15
N ALA A 17 52.29 12.64 24.16
CA ALA A 17 51.20 13.55 24.55
C ALA A 17 50.44 14.05 23.32
N ILE A 18 49.11 14.24 23.44
CA ILE A 18 48.22 15.21 22.76
C ILE A 18 46.76 14.74 22.90
N GLY A 19 45.80 15.67 23.07
CA GLY A 19 44.42 15.46 22.64
C GLY A 19 43.35 15.17 23.70
N LEU A 20 42.86 16.21 24.38
CA LEU A 20 41.49 16.21 24.92
C LEU A 20 40.49 16.51 23.80
N ALA A 21 39.79 15.51 23.27
CA ALA A 21 38.46 15.63 22.63
C ALA A 21 37.92 14.25 22.22
N GLY A 22 36.64 13.98 22.52
CA GLY A 22 36.00 12.71 22.17
C GLY A 22 34.59 12.56 22.72
N GLY A 23 33.84 13.66 22.82
CA GLY A 23 32.48 13.63 23.35
C GLY A 23 31.55 12.76 22.50
N ALA A 24 30.59 12.09 23.14
CA ALA A 24 29.55 11.35 22.44
C ALA A 24 28.83 12.28 21.44
N ALA A 25 29.05 12.05 20.15
CA ALA A 25 28.46 12.85 19.09
C ALA A 25 26.94 12.59 19.09
N ASN A 26 26.21 13.50 19.75
CA ASN A 26 24.76 13.50 19.78
C ASN A 26 24.27 13.47 18.32
N LYS A 27 23.67 12.34 17.90
CA LYS A 27 23.50 12.01 16.49
C LYS A 27 22.36 12.85 15.92
N THR A 28 22.70 14.07 15.49
CA THR A 28 21.74 15.13 15.18
C THR A 28 20.70 14.66 14.17
N GLU A 29 19.43 14.78 14.55
CA GLU A 29 18.25 14.41 13.76
C GLU A 29 18.10 15.23 12.45
N TYR A 30 19.03 16.14 12.20
CA TYR A 30 18.97 17.22 11.23
C TYR A 30 20.39 17.56 10.76
N ALA A 31 20.49 17.97 9.49
CA ALA A 31 21.74 18.33 8.87
C ALA A 31 22.35 19.55 9.58
N ASN A 32 23.50 19.33 10.23
CA ASN A 32 24.27 20.36 10.92
C ASN A 32 24.39 21.62 10.06
N ASN A 33 24.24 22.79 10.71
CA ASN A 33 24.31 24.10 10.08
C ASN A 33 23.21 24.38 9.04
N SER A 34 22.01 23.77 9.13
CA SER A 34 20.90 24.12 8.23
C SER A 34 19.49 24.08 8.83
N VAL A 35 18.66 25.02 8.38
CA VAL A 35 17.27 25.27 8.82
C VAL A 35 16.38 25.38 7.59
N ILE A 36 15.24 24.68 7.61
CA ILE A 36 14.18 24.82 6.61
C ILE A 36 13.36 26.07 6.93
N VAL A 37 13.16 26.96 5.95
CA VAL A 37 12.45 28.24 6.14
C VAL A 37 11.37 28.45 5.07
N ARG A 38 10.14 28.74 5.51
CA ARG A 38 9.02 29.19 4.66
C ARG A 38 8.60 30.60 5.07
N PHE A 39 8.35 31.46 4.10
CA PHE A 39 7.86 32.83 4.34
C PHE A 39 6.34 32.90 4.20
N LYS A 40 5.71 33.88 4.87
CA LYS A 40 4.27 34.14 4.78
C LYS A 40 3.94 34.71 3.40
N SER A 41 2.90 34.19 2.76
CA SER A 41 2.49 34.56 1.39
C SER A 41 1.84 35.94 1.27
N THR A 42 1.47 36.58 2.38
CA THR A 42 0.55 37.75 2.40
C THR A 42 1.10 38.99 3.11
N ALA A 43 2.31 38.96 3.66
CA ALA A 43 2.91 40.13 4.31
C ALA A 43 3.39 41.17 3.28
N ARG A 44 3.12 42.46 3.51
CA ARG A 44 3.62 43.57 2.69
C ARG A 44 4.99 44.04 3.19
N SER A 45 5.87 44.41 2.26
CA SER A 45 7.13 45.11 2.56
C SER A 45 7.03 46.56 2.11
N THR A 46 7.57 47.49 2.91
CA THR A 46 7.46 48.94 2.70
C THR A 46 8.83 49.57 2.43
N SER A 47 9.36 49.44 1.21
CA SER A 47 10.37 50.37 0.64
C SER A 47 10.61 50.18 -0.88
N VAL A 48 10.20 51.19 -1.66
CA VAL A 48 10.98 51.95 -2.67
C VAL A 48 12.43 51.47 -2.93
N PHE A 49 12.97 51.37 -4.16
CA PHE A 49 12.46 51.25 -5.55
C PHE A 49 13.66 51.08 -6.51
N ALA A 50 13.59 50.25 -7.55
CA ALA A 50 14.34 50.42 -8.81
C ALA A 50 13.80 49.52 -9.95
N SER A 51 13.27 50.15 -11.00
CA SER A 51 13.02 49.65 -12.38
C SER A 51 13.17 48.15 -12.73
N GLY A 52 12.01 47.49 -12.96
CA GLY A 52 11.75 46.82 -14.25
C GLY A 52 12.22 45.37 -14.45
N LEU A 53 11.50 44.40 -13.88
CA LEU A 53 11.52 43.00 -14.34
C LEU A 53 10.18 42.31 -14.00
N GLN A 54 9.75 41.38 -14.86
CA GLN A 54 8.51 40.60 -14.67
C GLN A 54 8.48 39.89 -13.32
N ALA A 55 7.29 39.74 -12.75
CA ALA A 55 7.04 39.44 -11.34
C ALA A 55 7.95 38.35 -10.76
N ALA A 56 9.08 38.79 -10.18
CA ALA A 56 9.91 37.97 -9.33
C ALA A 56 9.04 37.53 -8.15
N ASP A 57 8.74 36.24 -8.11
CA ASP A 57 7.87 35.58 -7.12
C ASP A 57 8.08 36.21 -5.73
N PRO A 58 7.02 36.62 -5.01
CA PRO A 58 7.18 37.32 -3.73
C PRO A 58 8.02 36.51 -2.73
N VAL A 59 7.99 35.17 -2.79
CA VAL A 59 8.89 34.31 -1.99
C VAL A 59 10.35 34.52 -2.41
N LEU A 60 10.63 34.55 -3.71
CA LEU A 60 11.94 34.71 -4.34
C LEU A 60 12.54 36.11 -4.11
N SER A 61 11.72 37.15 -4.20
CA SER A 61 12.10 38.54 -3.88
C SER A 61 12.41 38.70 -2.39
N ARG A 62 11.64 38.04 -1.50
CA ARG A 62 11.83 38.10 -0.04
C ARG A 62 13.03 37.28 0.43
N SER A 63 13.31 36.13 -0.19
CA SER A 63 14.54 35.37 0.09
C SER A 63 15.80 36.14 -0.32
N LEU A 64 15.77 36.87 -1.43
CA LEU A 64 16.86 37.78 -1.81
C LEU A 64 17.01 38.94 -0.81
N ALA A 65 15.93 39.67 -0.49
CA ALA A 65 15.96 40.80 0.44
C ALA A 65 16.33 40.40 1.88
N MET A 66 15.99 39.18 2.31
CA MET A 66 16.45 38.65 3.60
C MET A 66 17.90 38.17 3.52
N SER A 67 18.35 37.60 2.40
CA SER A 67 19.77 37.26 2.19
C SER A 67 20.71 38.47 2.24
N SER A 68 20.23 39.69 1.96
CA SER A 68 20.99 40.94 2.18
C SER A 68 20.97 41.44 3.63
N ASN A 69 20.04 40.96 4.47
CA ASN A 69 19.90 41.37 5.88
C ASN A 69 20.36 40.29 6.89
N MET A 70 20.75 39.10 6.43
CA MET A 70 21.22 38.01 7.28
C MET A 70 22.63 38.26 7.82
N ARG A 71 22.73 38.63 9.10
CA ARG A 71 23.96 38.35 9.87
C ARG A 71 24.01 36.85 10.18
N GLY A 72 25.10 36.19 9.79
CA GLY A 72 25.41 34.82 10.24
C GLY A 72 24.80 33.66 9.48
N GLY A 73 24.30 33.87 8.26
CA GLY A 73 23.83 32.77 7.41
C GLY A 73 23.73 33.14 5.94
N SER A 74 23.49 32.11 5.12
CA SER A 74 23.29 32.22 3.67
C SER A 74 22.06 31.41 3.28
N LEU A 75 21.12 32.02 2.57
CA LEU A 75 19.93 31.35 2.07
C LEU A 75 20.24 30.70 0.71
N SER A 76 19.78 29.48 0.48
CA SER A 76 19.86 28.82 -0.83
C SER A 76 19.27 29.71 -1.92
N THR A 77 20.02 29.98 -2.99
CA THR A 77 19.54 30.77 -4.13
C THR A 77 18.26 30.15 -4.70
N PRO A 78 17.14 30.88 -4.75
CA PRO A 78 15.87 30.28 -5.16
C PRO A 78 15.87 30.00 -6.66
N SER A 79 15.88 28.72 -7.04
CA SER A 79 15.48 28.35 -8.41
C SER A 79 13.96 28.48 -8.55
N SER A 80 13.48 28.54 -9.80
CA SER A 80 12.06 28.62 -10.15
C SER A 80 11.21 27.44 -9.63
N ILE A 81 11.83 26.39 -9.12
CA ILE A 81 11.22 25.15 -8.62
C ILE A 81 10.86 25.26 -7.13
N TYR A 82 11.64 25.98 -6.31
CA TYR A 82 11.57 25.94 -4.84
C TYR A 82 10.58 26.95 -4.20
N LYS A 83 9.50 27.31 -4.91
CA LYS A 83 8.56 28.41 -4.60
C LYS A 83 7.74 28.29 -3.30
N ARG A 84 8.01 27.29 -2.45
CA ARG A 84 7.26 27.02 -1.19
C ARG A 84 8.14 26.83 0.04
N THR A 85 9.46 26.62 -0.10
CA THR A 85 10.36 26.29 1.01
C THR A 85 11.80 26.58 0.62
N ASN A 86 12.58 27.24 1.48
CA ASN A 86 13.99 27.59 1.26
C ASN A 86 14.89 26.90 2.31
N LEU A 87 16.18 26.73 2.01
CA LEU A 87 17.17 26.21 2.95
C LEU A 87 18.10 27.32 3.43
N TYR A 88 18.00 27.68 4.71
CA TYR A 88 18.94 28.59 5.38
C TYR A 88 20.15 27.80 5.86
N ARG A 89 21.35 28.16 5.41
CA ARG A 89 22.62 27.64 5.96
C ARG A 89 23.15 28.58 7.03
N ILE A 90 23.53 28.03 8.17
CA ILE A 90 24.12 28.74 9.29
C ILE A 90 25.62 28.92 9.02
N THR A 91 26.14 30.14 9.18
CA THR A 91 27.56 30.46 8.94
C THR A 91 28.22 31.24 10.10
N ASP A 92 27.46 31.64 11.13
CA ASP A 92 27.99 32.24 12.37
C ASP A 92 28.39 31.21 13.45
N GLY A 93 28.22 29.91 13.20
CA GLY A 93 28.48 28.86 14.19
C GLY A 93 27.44 28.77 15.32
N SER A 94 26.29 29.44 15.18
CA SER A 94 25.16 29.22 16.11
C SER A 94 24.54 27.82 15.95
N SER A 95 23.90 27.33 17.01
CA SER A 95 23.21 26.03 16.96
C SER A 95 21.93 26.10 16.12
N VAL A 96 21.49 24.95 15.62
CA VAL A 96 20.27 24.85 14.78
C VAL A 96 19.03 25.28 15.57
N GLU A 97 18.95 24.96 16.86
CA GLU A 97 17.84 25.30 17.75
C GLU A 97 17.80 26.82 17.99
N LYS A 98 18.96 27.43 18.25
CA LYS A 98 19.10 28.89 18.39
C LYS A 98 18.68 29.60 17.10
N LYS A 99 19.18 29.17 15.94
CA LYS A 99 18.82 29.80 14.66
C LYS A 99 17.36 29.57 14.27
N VAL A 100 16.77 28.42 14.60
CA VAL A 100 15.32 28.17 14.48
C VAL A 100 14.52 29.15 15.33
N ALA A 101 14.92 29.40 16.58
CA ALA A 101 14.24 30.36 17.45
C ALA A 101 14.35 31.80 16.91
N GLU A 102 15.54 32.23 16.50
CA GLU A 102 15.78 33.54 15.87
C GLU A 102 14.93 33.72 14.60
N LEU A 103 14.86 32.71 13.73
CA LEU A 103 14.08 32.76 12.49
C LEU A 103 12.56 32.70 12.73
N LYS A 104 12.08 31.92 13.72
CA LYS A 104 10.65 31.90 14.11
C LYS A 104 10.16 33.24 14.65
N ALA A 105 11.04 34.04 15.25
CA ALA A 105 10.70 35.36 15.78
C ALA A 105 10.51 36.45 14.69
N LEU A 106 10.92 36.19 13.44
CA LEU A 106 10.79 37.16 12.35
C LEU A 106 9.34 37.24 11.82
N PRO A 107 8.77 38.44 11.67
CA PRO A 107 7.35 38.62 11.34
C PRO A 107 6.97 38.03 9.98
N ASP A 108 7.92 37.97 9.04
CA ASP A 108 7.74 37.45 7.69
C ASP A 108 7.87 35.93 7.56
N VAL A 109 8.37 35.24 8.59
CA VAL A 109 8.54 33.78 8.57
C VAL A 109 7.23 33.09 8.93
N ALA A 110 6.84 32.10 8.13
CA ALA A 110 5.69 31.22 8.35
C ALA A 110 6.11 29.90 9.02
N LEU A 111 7.32 29.43 8.74
CA LEU A 111 7.92 28.23 9.32
C LEU A 111 9.43 28.41 9.38
N ALA A 112 10.03 28.08 10.50
CA ALA A 112 11.44 27.75 10.59
C ALA A 112 11.59 26.48 11.44
N GLU A 113 12.30 25.48 10.92
CA GLU A 113 12.45 24.17 11.54
C GLU A 113 13.81 23.53 11.19
N PRO A 114 14.37 22.63 12.02
CA PRO A 114 15.61 21.95 11.70
C PRO A 114 15.51 21.20 10.36
N ASN A 115 16.55 21.25 9.53
CA ASN A 115 16.59 20.51 8.27
C ASN A 115 16.79 19.01 8.54
N ARG A 116 15.71 18.31 8.92
CA ARG A 116 15.73 16.92 9.39
C ARG A 116 16.32 15.96 8.36
N LEU A 117 17.19 15.06 8.81
CA LEU A 117 17.81 14.05 7.96
C LEU A 117 16.78 12.95 7.69
N VAL A 118 16.37 12.83 6.42
CA VAL A 118 15.58 11.68 5.96
C VAL A 118 16.50 10.49 5.67
N THR A 119 16.03 9.30 5.98
CA THR A 119 16.69 8.03 5.65
C THR A 119 15.83 7.24 4.68
N ILE A 120 16.42 6.25 4.00
CA ILE A 120 15.66 5.33 3.15
C ILE A 120 14.90 4.38 4.09
N MET A 121 13.58 4.57 4.21
CA MET A 121 12.71 3.71 5.01
C MET A 121 12.86 2.26 4.57
N LYS A 122 12.97 1.33 5.53
CA LYS A 122 13.14 -0.11 5.31
C LYS A 122 11.94 -0.70 4.56
N THR A 123 12.05 -0.64 3.24
CA THR A 123 11.08 -1.16 2.28
C THR A 123 11.45 -2.62 1.99
N PRO A 124 10.51 -3.58 2.06
CA PRO A 124 10.83 -4.96 1.77
C PRO A 124 11.13 -5.14 0.27
N SER A 125 11.96 -6.13 -0.06
CA SER A 125 12.36 -6.48 -1.44
C SER A 125 11.28 -7.24 -2.23
N ASP A 126 10.10 -7.40 -1.65
CA ASP A 126 9.05 -8.34 -2.04
C ASP A 126 8.31 -7.88 -3.30
N GLY A 127 8.30 -8.71 -4.35
CA GLY A 127 8.00 -8.27 -5.72
C GLY A 127 6.60 -7.69 -5.96
N GLN A 128 5.63 -7.94 -5.07
CA GLN A 128 4.27 -7.40 -5.12
C GLN A 128 3.97 -6.40 -4.00
N TYR A 129 4.93 -6.07 -3.11
CA TYR A 129 4.75 -5.07 -2.05
C TYR A 129 4.28 -3.71 -2.59
N ILE A 130 4.71 -3.32 -3.80
CA ILE A 130 4.29 -2.09 -4.48
C ILE A 130 2.76 -1.99 -4.69
N TYR A 131 2.04 -3.12 -4.72
CA TYR A 131 0.59 -3.18 -4.85
C TYR A 131 -0.13 -3.22 -3.48
N GLN A 132 0.60 -3.42 -2.38
CA GLN A 132 0.06 -3.42 -1.01
C GLN A 132 -0.10 -1.99 -0.46
N TRP A 133 -0.98 -1.20 -1.07
CA TRP A 133 -1.26 0.20 -0.73
C TRP A 133 -1.47 0.47 0.77
N HIS A 134 -1.98 -0.53 1.50
CA HIS A 134 -2.29 -0.44 2.93
C HIS A 134 -1.05 -0.29 3.82
N LEU A 135 0.11 -0.83 3.42
CA LEU A 135 1.32 -0.83 4.26
C LEU A 135 1.96 0.57 4.35
N PRO A 136 2.13 1.32 3.24
CA PRO A 136 2.40 2.76 3.30
C PRO A 136 1.30 3.54 4.04
N LYS A 137 0.02 3.18 3.85
CA LYS A 137 -1.12 3.89 4.46
C LYS A 137 -1.11 3.85 5.99
N ILE A 138 -0.69 2.75 6.60
CA ILE A 138 -0.53 2.63 8.06
C ILE A 138 0.89 3.02 8.53
N ALA A 139 1.72 3.57 7.65
CA ALA A 139 3.12 3.92 7.88
C ALA A 139 4.02 2.75 8.33
N ALA A 140 3.72 1.51 7.92
CA ALA A 140 4.49 0.32 8.31
C ALA A 140 6.00 0.41 7.97
N PRO A 141 6.45 0.98 6.82
CA PRO A 141 7.88 1.13 6.52
C PRO A 141 8.70 1.91 7.57
N VAL A 142 8.11 2.93 8.19
CA VAL A 142 8.76 3.73 9.25
C VAL A 142 8.81 2.95 10.57
N ALA A 143 7.85 2.05 10.81
CA ALA A 143 7.91 1.14 11.94
C ALA A 143 9.01 0.06 11.75
N TRP A 144 9.16 -0.44 10.52
CA TRP A 144 10.15 -1.46 10.14
C TRP A 144 11.61 -1.00 10.27
N ASP A 145 11.87 0.31 10.22
CA ASP A 145 13.17 0.92 10.62
C ASP A 145 13.53 0.67 12.09
N THR A 146 12.56 0.29 12.94
CA THR A 146 12.76 -0.02 14.37
C THR A 146 12.47 -1.48 14.72
N VAL A 147 11.41 -2.09 14.16
CA VAL A 147 11.02 -3.48 14.45
C VAL A 147 10.28 -4.13 13.27
N THR A 148 10.63 -5.37 12.92
CA THR A 148 9.98 -6.17 11.86
C THR A 148 9.35 -7.47 12.36
N GLY A 149 9.16 -7.58 13.68
CA GLY A 149 8.66 -8.78 14.36
C GLY A 149 9.74 -9.47 15.20
N SER A 150 9.35 -10.57 15.85
CA SER A 150 10.25 -11.50 16.54
C SER A 150 9.60 -12.88 16.56
N LYS A 151 10.37 -13.95 16.30
CA LYS A 151 9.89 -15.34 16.33
C LYS A 151 9.35 -15.79 17.71
N HIS A 152 9.71 -15.05 18.76
CA HIS A 152 9.19 -15.27 20.12
C HIS A 152 7.77 -14.73 20.31
N VAL A 153 7.26 -13.86 19.43
CA VAL A 153 5.85 -13.48 19.41
C VAL A 153 5.07 -14.52 18.62
N LYS A 154 4.11 -15.16 19.29
CA LYS A 154 3.14 -16.06 18.66
C LYS A 154 1.80 -15.34 18.45
N VAL A 155 1.27 -15.43 17.24
CA VAL A 155 -0.04 -14.91 16.85
C VAL A 155 -0.92 -16.07 16.37
N CYS A 156 -2.10 -16.20 16.98
CA CYS A 156 -3.10 -17.19 16.61
C CYS A 156 -4.02 -16.64 15.52
N VAL A 157 -4.18 -17.36 14.42
CA VAL A 157 -5.18 -17.09 13.37
C VAL A 157 -6.28 -18.13 13.51
N ILE A 158 -7.42 -17.72 14.07
CA ILE A 158 -8.59 -18.57 14.31
C ILE A 158 -9.56 -18.34 13.14
N ASP A 159 -9.56 -19.24 12.16
CA ASP A 159 -10.22 -19.04 10.86
C ASP A 159 -10.49 -20.38 10.14
N SER A 160 -10.37 -20.41 8.82
CA SER A 160 -10.57 -21.54 7.90
C SER A 160 -9.30 -22.35 7.61
N GLY A 161 -8.23 -22.09 8.36
CA GLY A 161 -6.91 -22.70 8.21
C GLY A 161 -5.90 -21.78 7.53
N ALA A 162 -4.80 -22.35 7.02
CA ALA A 162 -3.89 -21.66 6.12
C ALA A 162 -3.24 -22.66 5.17
N ARG A 163 -2.84 -22.21 3.98
CA ARG A 163 -2.12 -23.02 3.02
C ARG A 163 -0.71 -23.34 3.53
N ILE A 164 -0.47 -24.58 3.93
CA ILE A 164 0.66 -24.97 4.80
C ILE A 164 2.02 -24.77 4.13
N ASP A 165 2.13 -25.15 2.85
CA ASP A 165 3.31 -25.05 1.99
C ASP A 165 3.42 -23.70 1.27
N HIS A 166 2.57 -22.71 1.58
CA HIS A 166 2.55 -21.44 0.86
C HIS A 166 3.94 -20.77 0.90
N PRO A 167 4.54 -20.42 -0.25
CA PRO A 167 5.96 -20.04 -0.33
C PRO A 167 6.30 -18.71 0.36
N ASP A 168 5.28 -17.97 0.82
CA ASP A 168 5.37 -16.74 1.64
C ASP A 168 4.86 -16.88 3.08
N LEU A 169 4.29 -18.02 3.48
CA LEU A 169 3.77 -18.24 4.85
C LEU A 169 4.53 -19.35 5.59
N ALA A 170 5.00 -20.39 4.90
CA ALA A 170 5.49 -21.63 5.51
C ALA A 170 6.63 -21.42 6.52
N ALA A 171 7.49 -20.41 6.34
CA ALA A 171 8.56 -20.08 7.29
C ALA A 171 8.08 -19.29 8.53
N ASN A 172 6.84 -18.75 8.50
CA ASN A 172 6.19 -18.09 9.63
C ASN A 172 5.21 -19.01 10.37
N ILE A 173 4.57 -19.97 9.71
CA ILE A 173 3.77 -21.01 10.37
C ILE A 173 4.66 -21.89 11.26
N ILE A 174 4.30 -22.04 12.54
CA ILE A 174 5.04 -22.87 13.51
C ILE A 174 4.27 -24.10 13.99
N LYS A 175 2.94 -24.04 14.01
CA LYS A 175 2.02 -25.13 14.37
C LYS A 175 0.62 -24.81 13.85
N GLY A 176 -0.24 -25.80 13.74
CA GLY A 176 -1.65 -25.57 13.52
C GLY A 176 -2.51 -26.81 13.73
N TRP A 177 -3.83 -26.60 13.73
CA TRP A 177 -4.84 -27.60 14.04
C TRP A 177 -6.13 -27.43 13.22
N ASN A 178 -6.93 -28.48 13.17
CA ASN A 178 -8.25 -28.56 12.56
C ASN A 178 -9.22 -29.12 13.60
N VAL A 179 -9.77 -28.22 14.42
CA VAL A 179 -10.57 -28.55 15.63
C VAL A 179 -11.94 -29.15 15.31
N MET A 180 -12.36 -29.17 14.05
CA MET A 180 -13.50 -29.97 13.56
C MET A 180 -13.20 -31.48 13.52
N LYS A 181 -12.04 -31.90 14.04
CA LYS A 181 -11.59 -33.28 14.22
C LYS A 181 -11.24 -33.50 15.69
N SER A 182 -11.46 -34.71 16.20
CA SER A 182 -10.96 -35.11 17.52
C SER A 182 -9.43 -35.24 17.51
N GLU A 183 -8.76 -34.93 18.62
CA GLU A 183 -7.29 -35.03 18.76
C GLU A 183 -6.69 -36.40 18.38
N SER A 184 -7.49 -37.47 18.45
CA SER A 184 -7.13 -38.83 18.05
C SER A 184 -7.21 -39.12 16.55
N ASP A 185 -7.74 -38.19 15.75
CA ASP A 185 -7.80 -38.26 14.28
C ASP A 185 -6.55 -37.56 13.70
N PRO A 186 -5.73 -38.20 12.86
CA PRO A 186 -4.59 -37.55 12.20
C PRO A 186 -4.94 -36.26 11.45
N GLU A 187 -6.19 -36.11 10.98
CA GLU A 187 -6.67 -34.89 10.33
C GLU A 187 -6.77 -33.69 11.29
N PHE A 188 -6.69 -33.90 12.62
CA PHE A 188 -6.60 -32.82 13.61
C PHE A 188 -5.38 -31.90 13.43
N TYR A 189 -4.30 -32.40 12.81
CA TYR A 189 -3.15 -31.56 12.43
C TYR A 189 -3.18 -31.12 10.96
N ASN A 190 -4.22 -31.48 10.19
CA ASN A 190 -4.42 -31.02 8.82
C ASN A 190 -5.19 -29.69 8.79
N PHE A 191 -4.50 -28.61 9.13
CA PHE A 191 -5.03 -27.23 9.10
C PHE A 191 -5.02 -26.59 7.70
N ASN A 192 -4.88 -27.38 6.64
CA ASN A 192 -4.74 -26.85 5.29
C ASN A 192 -6.02 -26.14 4.82
N ASP A 193 -5.85 -24.94 4.29
CA ASP A 193 -6.94 -24.12 3.78
C ASP A 193 -7.39 -24.55 2.38
N THR A 194 -8.71 -24.54 2.21
CA THR A 194 -9.48 -24.93 1.03
C THR A 194 -10.59 -23.92 0.71
N LEU A 195 -10.82 -22.95 1.60
CA LEU A 195 -11.76 -21.83 1.44
C LEU A 195 -11.03 -20.54 1.00
N GLY A 196 -9.76 -20.38 1.39
CA GLY A 196 -8.87 -19.28 1.01
C GLY A 196 -8.83 -18.10 1.97
N HIS A 197 -9.83 -17.96 2.84
CA HIS A 197 -9.98 -16.80 3.72
C HIS A 197 -8.87 -16.73 4.78
N GLY A 198 -8.61 -17.84 5.48
CA GLY A 198 -7.59 -17.91 6.54
C GLY A 198 -6.16 -17.76 6.00
N THR A 199 -5.89 -18.28 4.80
CA THR A 199 -4.61 -18.02 4.08
C THR A 199 -4.41 -16.54 3.78
N HIS A 200 -5.48 -15.84 3.36
CA HIS A 200 -5.43 -14.40 3.05
C HIS A 200 -5.19 -13.57 4.32
N VAL A 201 -5.93 -13.88 5.39
CA VAL A 201 -5.79 -13.28 6.73
C VAL A 201 -4.37 -13.47 7.28
N ALA A 202 -3.83 -14.69 7.23
CA ALA A 202 -2.49 -15.01 7.71
C ALA A 202 -1.38 -14.21 6.99
N GLY A 203 -1.52 -13.99 5.67
CA GLY A 203 -0.58 -13.19 4.90
C GLY A 203 -0.58 -11.70 5.26
N LEU A 204 -1.75 -11.12 5.56
CA LEU A 204 -1.86 -9.72 5.99
C LEU A 204 -1.20 -9.51 7.36
N THR A 205 -1.37 -10.47 8.28
CA THR A 205 -0.66 -10.45 9.56
C THR A 205 0.85 -10.62 9.35
N ALA A 206 1.27 -11.68 8.66
CA ALA A 206 2.67 -12.11 8.64
C ALA A 206 3.06 -13.04 7.46
N ALA A 207 2.85 -12.61 6.21
CA ALA A 207 3.72 -13.07 5.13
C ALA A 207 5.18 -12.65 5.37
N VAL A 208 6.12 -13.48 4.92
CA VAL A 208 7.56 -13.43 5.27
C VAL A 208 8.26 -12.25 4.58
N GLY A 209 8.12 -11.07 5.18
CA GLY A 209 8.62 -9.81 4.59
C GLY A 209 10.14 -9.75 4.37
N ASN A 210 10.54 -9.14 3.27
CA ASN A 210 11.90 -9.02 2.75
C ASN A 210 12.57 -10.38 2.45
N ASN A 211 11.89 -11.18 1.63
CA ASN A 211 12.37 -12.44 1.07
C ASN A 211 12.52 -12.39 -0.48
N ALA A 212 12.25 -11.23 -1.09
CA ALA A 212 12.25 -10.99 -2.54
C ALA A 212 11.20 -11.77 -3.37
N ARG A 213 10.17 -12.29 -2.70
CA ARG A 213 8.99 -12.96 -3.28
C ARG A 213 7.75 -12.17 -2.88
N GLY A 214 6.69 -12.26 -3.70
CA GLY A 214 5.32 -11.97 -3.28
C GLY A 214 5.13 -10.72 -2.42
N ILE A 215 4.70 -10.89 -1.18
CA ILE A 215 4.19 -9.82 -0.33
C ILE A 215 4.85 -9.77 1.06
N SER A 216 4.76 -8.60 1.69
CA SER A 216 5.04 -8.43 3.11
C SER A 216 3.76 -8.51 3.94
N GLY A 217 3.77 -9.24 5.05
CA GLY A 217 2.81 -9.01 6.13
C GLY A 217 3.15 -7.74 6.91
N VAL A 218 2.29 -7.33 7.86
CA VAL A 218 2.63 -6.23 8.78
C VAL A 218 3.78 -6.61 9.72
N SER A 219 3.82 -7.86 10.18
CA SER A 219 4.91 -8.45 10.97
C SER A 219 5.68 -9.49 10.14
N TRP A 220 6.88 -9.15 9.65
CA TRP A 220 7.64 -9.99 8.72
C TRP A 220 8.07 -11.34 9.31
N GLN A 221 8.38 -11.36 10.62
CA GLN A 221 9.02 -12.51 11.28
C GLN A 221 8.36 -12.78 12.64
N ILE A 222 7.33 -13.63 12.66
CA ILE A 222 6.67 -14.11 13.90
C ILE A 222 6.43 -15.62 13.84
N GLY A 223 5.91 -16.20 14.93
CA GLY A 223 5.29 -17.52 14.91
C GLY A 223 3.78 -17.39 14.64
N LEU A 224 3.31 -17.88 13.50
CA LEU A 224 1.89 -18.07 13.22
C LEU A 224 1.44 -19.43 13.76
N LEU A 225 0.43 -19.40 14.62
CA LEU A 225 -0.36 -20.56 15.03
C LEU A 225 -1.65 -20.53 14.22
N ILE A 226 -1.96 -21.60 13.50
CA ILE A 226 -3.11 -21.64 12.58
C ILE A 226 -4.17 -22.58 13.11
N CYS A 227 -5.39 -22.10 13.36
CA CYS A 227 -6.47 -22.95 13.84
C CYS A 227 -7.68 -22.90 12.90
N LYS A 228 -7.90 -24.02 12.20
CA LYS A 228 -9.03 -24.25 11.30
C LYS A 228 -10.25 -24.71 12.11
N PHE A 229 -11.17 -23.78 12.35
CA PHE A 229 -12.50 -24.04 12.94
C PHE A 229 -13.65 -23.69 11.97
N ILE A 230 -13.38 -22.88 10.94
CA ILE A 230 -14.31 -22.61 9.85
C ILE A 230 -14.16 -23.72 8.80
N SER A 231 -15.25 -24.44 8.57
CA SER A 231 -15.38 -25.43 7.50
C SER A 231 -15.38 -24.80 6.11
N ASP A 232 -15.13 -25.63 5.10
CA ASP A 232 -15.11 -25.30 3.69
C ASP A 232 -16.44 -24.69 3.16
N SER A 233 -17.52 -24.74 3.93
CA SER A 233 -18.80 -24.04 3.67
C SER A 233 -18.91 -22.64 4.32
N GLY A 234 -17.84 -22.13 4.93
CA GLY A 234 -17.83 -20.81 5.60
C GLY A 234 -18.47 -20.79 6.99
N THR A 235 -18.63 -21.95 7.64
CA THR A 235 -19.32 -22.10 8.93
C THR A 235 -18.45 -22.80 9.98
N GLY A 236 -18.47 -22.36 11.23
CA GLY A 236 -17.74 -22.97 12.35
C GLY A 236 -18.52 -22.86 13.67
N ALA A 237 -18.22 -23.71 14.66
CA ALA A 237 -18.90 -23.69 15.95
C ALA A 237 -18.18 -22.83 17.00
N ILE A 238 -18.94 -22.30 17.96
CA ILE A 238 -18.40 -21.46 19.05
C ILE A 238 -17.47 -22.26 19.98
N TRP A 239 -17.80 -23.53 20.24
CA TRP A 239 -16.91 -24.43 21.00
C TRP A 239 -15.56 -24.61 20.31
N ASP A 240 -15.56 -24.81 18.99
CA ASP A 240 -14.34 -25.00 18.21
C ASP A 240 -13.48 -23.74 18.22
N ALA A 241 -14.09 -22.55 18.18
CA ALA A 241 -13.38 -21.28 18.36
C ALA A 241 -12.75 -21.13 19.76
N ILE A 242 -13.48 -21.49 20.82
CA ILE A 242 -12.97 -21.53 22.20
C ILE A 242 -11.82 -22.54 22.33
N PHE A 243 -11.93 -23.72 21.72
CA PHE A 243 -10.86 -24.72 21.73
C PHE A 243 -9.62 -24.23 20.97
N CYS A 244 -9.78 -23.52 19.85
CA CYS A 244 -8.69 -22.82 19.17
C CYS A 244 -8.00 -21.77 20.06
N MET A 245 -8.74 -21.01 20.87
CA MET A 245 -8.16 -20.06 21.83
C MET A 245 -7.26 -20.79 22.83
N ARG A 246 -7.75 -21.87 23.44
CA ARG A 246 -7.00 -22.68 24.42
C ARG A 246 -5.75 -23.33 23.83
N LEU A 247 -5.84 -23.98 22.67
CA LEU A 247 -4.69 -24.59 21.98
C LEU A 247 -3.60 -23.56 21.64
N CYS A 248 -4.01 -22.33 21.33
CA CYS A 248 -3.08 -21.21 21.12
C CYS A 248 -2.53 -20.64 22.43
N GLU A 249 -3.30 -20.61 23.51
CA GLU A 249 -2.87 -20.18 24.85
C GLU A 249 -1.85 -21.15 25.45
N GLU A 250 -2.05 -22.45 25.33
CA GLU A 250 -1.08 -23.50 25.71
C GLU A 250 0.25 -23.36 24.96
N GLU A 251 0.22 -22.90 23.71
CA GLU A 251 1.41 -22.54 22.95
C GLU A 251 2.00 -21.17 23.35
N GLY A 252 1.30 -20.34 24.13
CA GLY A 252 1.74 -18.99 24.51
C GLY A 252 1.50 -17.93 23.43
N ALA A 253 0.35 -17.98 22.75
CA ALA A 253 -0.09 -16.91 21.86
C ALA A 253 -0.44 -15.64 22.65
N LEU A 254 0.14 -14.50 22.23
CA LEU A 254 -0.09 -13.20 22.85
C LEU A 254 -1.16 -12.38 22.11
N ILE A 255 -1.54 -12.80 20.91
CA ILE A 255 -2.46 -12.07 20.02
C ILE A 255 -3.31 -13.09 19.25
N TYR A 256 -4.62 -12.86 19.19
CA TYR A 256 -5.61 -13.74 18.59
C TYR A 256 -6.38 -12.97 17.52
N ASN A 257 -6.16 -13.31 16.26
CA ASN A 257 -6.88 -12.72 15.13
C ASN A 257 -8.16 -13.50 14.85
N ASN A 258 -9.29 -12.82 14.97
CA ASN A 258 -10.63 -13.36 14.80
C ASN A 258 -11.35 -12.58 13.69
N SER A 259 -11.14 -13.01 12.45
CA SER A 259 -11.67 -12.38 11.23
C SER A 259 -13.11 -12.80 10.89
N TRP A 260 -13.89 -13.14 11.92
CA TRP A 260 -15.22 -13.76 11.85
C TRP A 260 -16.18 -13.15 12.89
N GLY A 261 -17.48 -13.48 12.78
CA GLY A 261 -18.49 -13.05 13.75
C GLY A 261 -19.91 -13.54 13.43
N GLY A 262 -20.83 -13.40 14.38
CA GLY A 262 -22.22 -13.85 14.30
C GLY A 262 -23.21 -12.93 15.02
N LEU A 263 -24.49 -13.30 14.96
CA LEU A 263 -25.62 -12.55 15.53
C LEU A 263 -26.02 -12.98 16.95
N THR A 264 -25.52 -14.11 17.43
CA THR A 264 -25.83 -14.66 18.77
C THR A 264 -24.81 -14.20 19.80
N THR A 265 -25.23 -14.08 21.06
CA THR A 265 -24.37 -13.76 22.21
C THR A 265 -24.11 -15.03 23.04
N PRO A 266 -23.06 -15.82 22.77
CA PRO A 266 -22.68 -16.93 23.63
C PRO A 266 -21.84 -16.41 24.80
N ASP A 267 -22.38 -16.44 26.02
CA ASP A 267 -21.66 -15.94 27.23
C ASP A 267 -20.29 -16.63 27.39
N SER A 268 -20.24 -17.95 27.19
CA SER A 268 -19.00 -18.76 27.22
C SER A 268 -17.85 -18.30 26.31
N LEU A 269 -18.11 -17.55 25.23
CA LEU A 269 -17.06 -16.97 24.41
C LEU A 269 -16.57 -15.64 24.99
N GLY A 270 -17.45 -14.86 25.63
CA GLY A 270 -17.08 -13.66 26.36
C GLY A 270 -16.24 -13.98 27.60
N ASP A 271 -16.62 -15.03 28.33
CA ASP A 271 -15.85 -15.58 29.46
C ASP A 271 -14.44 -16.00 29.02
N GLU A 272 -14.31 -16.72 27.90
CA GLU A 272 -13.02 -17.15 27.36
C GLU A 272 -12.17 -15.96 26.88
N ILE A 273 -12.78 -14.96 26.22
CA ILE A 273 -12.08 -13.74 25.80
C ILE A 273 -11.56 -12.98 27.02
N ALA A 274 -12.32 -12.89 28.10
CA ALA A 274 -11.87 -12.27 29.35
C ALA A 274 -10.75 -13.07 30.03
N ALA A 275 -10.82 -14.42 30.00
CA ALA A 275 -9.79 -15.29 30.58
C ALA A 275 -8.40 -15.05 29.94
N LEU A 276 -8.34 -14.82 28.63
CA LEU A 276 -7.10 -14.50 27.91
C LEU A 276 -6.38 -13.24 28.43
N GLU A 277 -7.01 -12.33 29.18
CA GLU A 277 -6.25 -11.20 29.77
C GLU A 277 -5.21 -11.70 30.78
N ALA A 278 -5.48 -12.78 31.51
CA ALA A 278 -4.59 -13.32 32.53
C ALA A 278 -3.29 -13.92 31.97
N SER A 279 -3.33 -14.46 30.74
CA SER A 279 -2.16 -14.93 29.97
C SER A 279 -1.51 -13.84 29.10
N GLY A 280 -2.09 -12.63 29.08
CA GLY A 280 -1.61 -11.51 28.28
C GLY A 280 -2.10 -11.48 26.83
N GLY A 281 -3.10 -12.30 26.50
CA GLY A 281 -3.69 -12.43 25.16
C GLY A 281 -4.56 -11.24 24.74
N LEU A 282 -4.20 -10.60 23.62
CA LEU A 282 -5.01 -9.58 22.95
C LEU A 282 -5.97 -10.22 21.94
N PHE A 283 -7.28 -10.04 22.13
CA PHE A 283 -8.30 -10.53 21.20
C PHE A 283 -8.64 -9.46 20.15
N VAL A 284 -8.32 -9.72 18.87
CA VAL A 284 -8.52 -8.78 17.76
C VAL A 284 -9.71 -9.26 16.93
N ALA A 285 -10.79 -8.49 16.89
CA ALA A 285 -12.08 -8.89 16.29
C ALA A 285 -12.47 -8.03 15.08
N ALA A 286 -12.98 -8.66 14.01
CA ALA A 286 -13.62 -7.96 12.90
C ALA A 286 -14.95 -7.32 13.35
N ALA A 287 -15.21 -6.05 13.02
CA ALA A 287 -16.48 -5.40 13.38
C ALA A 287 -17.70 -6.01 12.66
N GLY A 288 -17.51 -6.56 11.45
CA GLY A 288 -18.57 -7.09 10.57
C GLY A 288 -18.77 -6.25 9.30
N ASN A 289 -19.58 -6.78 8.37
CA ASN A 289 -19.67 -6.29 6.98
C ASN A 289 -21.12 -5.95 6.55
N ASN A 290 -21.93 -5.40 7.46
CA ASN A 290 -23.37 -5.17 7.28
C ASN A 290 -23.77 -3.68 7.19
N ALA A 291 -22.79 -2.77 7.11
CA ALA A 291 -22.95 -1.31 7.16
C ALA A 291 -23.76 -0.79 8.39
N SER A 292 -23.71 -1.53 9.49
CA SER A 292 -24.58 -1.40 10.66
C SER A 292 -23.88 -0.75 11.86
N ASN A 293 -24.67 -0.18 12.77
CA ASN A 293 -24.17 0.40 14.02
C ASN A 293 -24.23 -0.65 15.15
N LEU A 294 -23.09 -1.16 15.61
CA LEU A 294 -22.99 -2.16 16.67
C LEU A 294 -23.50 -1.65 18.03
N ASP A 295 -23.45 -0.34 18.26
CA ASP A 295 -24.03 0.31 19.45
C ASP A 295 -25.58 0.17 19.49
N LEU A 296 -26.23 -0.24 18.39
CA LEU A 296 -27.67 -0.49 18.27
C LEU A 296 -28.01 -1.94 17.89
N TYR A 297 -27.14 -2.59 17.12
CA TYR A 297 -27.30 -3.95 16.59
C TYR A 297 -26.01 -4.74 16.86
N PRO A 298 -25.78 -5.19 18.11
CA PRO A 298 -24.52 -5.83 18.51
C PRO A 298 -24.29 -7.14 17.77
N ARG A 299 -23.01 -7.49 17.59
CA ARG A 299 -22.54 -8.70 16.89
C ARG A 299 -21.36 -9.27 17.66
N TYR A 300 -21.26 -10.59 17.76
CA TYR A 300 -20.25 -11.21 18.62
C TYR A 300 -19.24 -12.00 17.78
N PRO A 301 -17.92 -11.93 18.09
CA PRO A 301 -17.35 -11.35 19.30
C PRO A 301 -17.21 -9.81 19.33
N ALA A 302 -17.40 -9.12 18.21
CA ALA A 302 -17.15 -7.68 18.04
C ALA A 302 -17.71 -6.73 19.14
N SER A 303 -18.81 -7.11 19.78
CA SER A 303 -19.54 -6.32 20.79
C SER A 303 -19.37 -6.78 22.25
N TYR A 304 -18.40 -7.65 22.58
CA TYR A 304 -17.98 -7.83 23.98
C TYR A 304 -17.21 -6.59 24.48
N ASP A 305 -17.53 -6.15 25.70
CA ASP A 305 -16.72 -5.16 26.43
C ASP A 305 -15.69 -5.89 27.29
N SER A 306 -14.53 -6.17 26.70
CA SER A 306 -13.42 -6.85 27.37
C SER A 306 -12.16 -5.97 27.31
N PRO A 307 -11.41 -5.81 28.43
CA PRO A 307 -10.27 -4.89 28.49
C PRO A 307 -9.14 -5.23 27.51
N ASN A 308 -9.02 -6.52 27.16
CA ASN A 308 -8.08 -7.10 26.21
C ASN A 308 -8.64 -7.29 24.78
N GLN A 309 -9.86 -6.83 24.47
CA GLN A 309 -10.43 -6.89 23.12
C GLN A 309 -10.20 -5.59 22.33
N ILE A 310 -9.93 -5.71 21.02
CA ILE A 310 -9.93 -4.59 20.09
C ILE A 310 -10.77 -4.92 18.83
N THR A 311 -11.84 -4.15 18.60
CA THR A 311 -12.77 -4.34 17.48
C THR A 311 -12.43 -3.41 16.31
N VAL A 312 -12.35 -3.96 15.10
CA VAL A 312 -11.72 -3.28 13.93
C VAL A 312 -12.71 -3.01 12.78
N ALA A 313 -12.88 -1.73 12.42
CA ALA A 313 -13.56 -1.29 11.20
C ALA A 313 -12.63 -1.28 9.98
N ALA A 314 -13.20 -1.43 8.78
CA ALA A 314 -12.49 -1.37 7.50
C ALA A 314 -12.50 0.03 6.88
N THR A 315 -11.37 0.43 6.27
CA THR A 315 -11.21 1.69 5.54
C THR A 315 -10.83 1.47 4.08
N THR A 316 -11.24 2.41 3.23
CA THR A 316 -10.88 2.45 1.80
C THR A 316 -9.51 3.13 1.58
N PRO A 317 -8.90 3.02 0.38
CA PRO A 317 -7.69 3.77 0.03
C PRO A 317 -7.80 5.29 0.22
N SER A 318 -9.02 5.84 0.12
CA SER A 318 -9.33 7.27 0.21
C SER A 318 -9.60 7.76 1.65
N ASP A 319 -9.32 6.96 2.68
CA ASP A 319 -9.59 7.27 4.10
C ASP A 319 -11.09 7.48 4.45
N ASN A 320 -11.98 6.78 3.76
CA ASN A 320 -13.38 6.65 4.19
C ASN A 320 -13.59 5.33 4.95
N ARG A 321 -14.66 5.24 5.76
CA ARG A 321 -15.22 3.94 6.17
C ARG A 321 -15.57 3.16 4.89
N ALA A 322 -15.11 1.92 4.78
CA ALA A 322 -15.51 1.04 3.68
C ALA A 322 -17.02 0.81 3.74
N GLY A 323 -17.72 0.83 2.60
CA GLY A 323 -19.19 0.96 2.58
C GLY A 323 -19.91 -0.09 3.42
N PHE A 324 -19.41 -1.33 3.36
CA PHE A 324 -19.87 -2.50 4.11
C PHE A 324 -19.48 -2.50 5.60
N SER A 325 -18.47 -1.76 6.05
CA SER A 325 -17.93 -1.93 7.41
C SER A 325 -18.98 -1.59 8.46
N ASP A 326 -19.24 -2.52 9.38
CA ASP A 326 -19.93 -2.20 10.62
C ASP A 326 -19.10 -1.20 11.44
N TYR A 327 -19.78 -0.40 12.26
CA TYR A 327 -19.23 0.73 12.99
C TYR A 327 -19.90 0.88 14.35
N GLY A 328 -19.37 1.74 15.22
CA GLY A 328 -19.92 1.96 16.55
C GLY A 328 -19.08 2.94 17.34
N PRO A 329 -19.55 4.17 17.66
CA PRO A 329 -18.74 5.16 18.37
C PRO A 329 -18.38 4.73 19.79
N ASN A 330 -19.10 3.78 20.39
CA ASN A 330 -18.78 3.19 21.70
C ASN A 330 -18.30 1.74 21.61
N THR A 331 -18.69 0.95 20.59
CA THR A 331 -18.28 -0.46 20.45
C THR A 331 -17.04 -0.69 19.58
N VAL A 332 -16.85 0.07 18.49
CA VAL A 332 -15.78 -0.22 17.52
C VAL A 332 -14.55 0.63 17.82
N HIS A 333 -13.44 -0.02 18.13
CA HIS A 333 -12.29 0.59 18.79
C HIS A 333 -11.42 1.40 17.82
N ILE A 334 -11.11 0.84 16.67
CA ILE A 334 -10.13 1.37 15.70
C ILE A 334 -10.56 1.05 14.27
N ALA A 335 -10.06 1.81 13.30
CA ALA A 335 -10.20 1.49 11.88
C ALA A 335 -8.85 1.11 11.26
N ALA A 336 -8.85 0.20 10.29
CA ALA A 336 -7.66 -0.14 9.49
C ALA A 336 -8.06 -0.43 8.02
N PRO A 337 -7.12 -0.35 7.07
CA PRO A 337 -7.36 -0.73 5.68
C PRO A 337 -8.06 -2.09 5.55
N GLY A 338 -9.15 -2.15 4.77
CA GLY A 338 -9.94 -3.38 4.62
C GLY A 338 -10.68 -3.51 3.29
N GLU A 339 -10.37 -2.69 2.28
CA GLU A 339 -10.99 -2.73 0.95
C GLU A 339 -9.91 -2.87 -0.14
N GLY A 340 -9.92 -3.97 -0.89
CA GLY A 340 -8.91 -4.24 -1.93
C GLY A 340 -7.51 -4.49 -1.35
N LEU A 341 -7.39 -5.38 -0.35
CA LEU A 341 -6.10 -5.73 0.24
C LEU A 341 -5.53 -6.97 -0.46
N LEU A 342 -4.36 -6.81 -1.09
CA LEU A 342 -3.58 -7.90 -1.67
C LEU A 342 -2.94 -8.74 -0.56
N SER A 343 -3.21 -10.05 -0.58
CA SER A 343 -2.58 -11.05 0.29
C SER A 343 -2.39 -12.40 -0.42
N THR A 344 -1.81 -13.37 0.30
CA THR A 344 -1.59 -14.77 -0.13
C THR A 344 -2.91 -15.54 -0.34
N THR A 345 -2.94 -16.50 -1.26
CA THR A 345 -4.12 -17.33 -1.56
C THR A 345 -3.85 -18.84 -1.53
N HIS A 346 -4.89 -19.64 -1.29
CA HIS A 346 -4.77 -21.09 -1.02
C HIS A 346 -4.36 -21.97 -2.22
N ASP A 347 -4.33 -21.39 -3.41
CA ASP A 347 -3.73 -21.97 -4.62
C ASP A 347 -2.19 -21.84 -4.66
N GLY A 348 -1.59 -21.07 -3.73
CA GLY A 348 -0.17 -20.73 -3.72
C GLY A 348 0.16 -19.37 -4.36
N GLY A 349 -0.87 -18.61 -4.74
CA GLY A 349 -0.76 -17.31 -5.41
C GLY A 349 -1.03 -16.10 -4.49
N TYR A 350 -1.51 -15.02 -5.12
CA TYR A 350 -1.82 -13.76 -4.45
C TYR A 350 -3.09 -13.14 -5.03
N GLY A 351 -3.95 -12.60 -4.17
CA GLY A 351 -5.26 -12.05 -4.56
C GLY A 351 -5.75 -10.95 -3.63
N GLN A 352 -6.71 -10.15 -4.10
CA GLN A 352 -7.31 -9.06 -3.32
C GLN A 352 -8.63 -9.48 -2.70
N LEU A 353 -8.82 -9.23 -1.40
CA LEU A 353 -10.11 -9.36 -0.71
C LEU A 353 -10.49 -8.04 -0.02
N SER A 354 -11.76 -7.94 0.35
CA SER A 354 -12.36 -6.81 1.07
C SER A 354 -13.22 -7.31 2.22
N GLY A 355 -13.08 -6.69 3.40
CA GLY A 355 -13.84 -7.01 4.60
C GLY A 355 -13.18 -6.41 5.84
N THR A 356 -13.94 -6.25 6.92
CA THR A 356 -13.36 -6.05 8.27
C THR A 356 -12.42 -7.19 8.64
N SER A 357 -12.71 -8.40 8.16
CA SER A 357 -11.84 -9.59 8.15
C SER A 357 -10.44 -9.37 7.58
N MET A 358 -10.22 -8.39 6.69
CA MET A 358 -8.90 -7.99 6.17
C MET A 358 -8.28 -6.83 6.97
N ALA A 359 -9.09 -6.05 7.69
CA ALA A 359 -8.62 -4.99 8.58
C ALA A 359 -8.11 -5.55 9.93
N THR A 360 -8.75 -6.58 10.47
CA THR A 360 -8.34 -7.30 11.69
C THR A 360 -6.88 -7.79 11.66
N PRO A 361 -6.40 -8.53 10.63
CA PRO A 361 -5.02 -9.04 10.59
C PRO A 361 -3.97 -7.95 10.46
N VAL A 362 -4.33 -6.79 9.91
CA VAL A 362 -3.47 -5.60 9.85
C VAL A 362 -3.27 -5.00 11.24
N VAL A 363 -4.31 -4.99 12.09
CA VAL A 363 -4.21 -4.59 13.51
C VAL A 363 -3.47 -5.64 14.34
N ALA A 364 -3.77 -6.93 14.14
CA ALA A 364 -3.08 -8.03 14.84
C ALA A 364 -1.57 -8.06 14.51
N GLY A 365 -1.21 -7.85 13.24
CA GLY A 365 0.19 -7.75 12.82
C GLY A 365 0.91 -6.52 13.38
N ALA A 366 0.20 -5.40 13.62
CA ALA A 366 0.75 -4.23 14.29
C ALA A 366 0.93 -4.43 15.80
N ALA A 367 -0.02 -5.09 16.48
CA ALA A 367 0.13 -5.54 17.86
C ALA A 367 1.36 -6.44 18.03
N ALA A 368 1.63 -7.31 17.05
CA ALA A 368 2.78 -8.22 17.07
C ALA A 368 4.12 -7.50 16.94
N LEU A 369 4.19 -6.38 16.21
CA LEU A 369 5.37 -5.50 16.20
C LEU A 369 5.61 -4.86 17.58
N LEU A 370 4.56 -4.46 18.29
CA LEU A 370 4.68 -3.88 19.64
C LEU A 370 5.14 -4.92 20.67
N GLN A 371 4.58 -6.14 20.65
CA GLN A 371 5.08 -7.23 21.50
C GLN A 371 6.54 -7.58 21.19
N ALA A 372 6.89 -7.68 19.90
CA ALA A 372 8.26 -7.97 19.48
C ALA A 372 9.24 -6.89 19.96
N MET A 373 8.83 -5.62 19.90
CA MET A 373 9.64 -4.51 20.37
C MET A 373 9.88 -4.55 21.89
N SER A 374 8.85 -4.87 22.68
CA SER A 374 8.98 -4.97 24.15
C SER A 374 9.88 -6.15 24.54
N LEU A 375 9.60 -7.35 24.01
CA LEU A 375 10.41 -8.55 24.25
C LEU A 375 11.86 -8.36 23.83
N ASN A 376 12.13 -7.74 22.67
CA ASN A 376 13.49 -7.47 22.20
C ASN A 376 14.22 -6.40 23.05
N ALA A 377 13.51 -5.56 23.82
CA ALA A 377 14.10 -4.50 24.62
C ALA A 377 14.40 -4.91 26.07
N ASN A 378 13.52 -5.69 26.70
CA ASN A 378 13.64 -6.05 28.13
C ASN A 378 13.13 -7.47 28.48
N GLY A 379 12.82 -8.31 27.48
CA GLY A 379 12.29 -9.67 27.68
C GLY A 379 10.87 -9.74 28.28
N THR A 380 10.20 -8.61 28.48
CA THR A 380 8.88 -8.53 29.14
C THR A 380 7.78 -8.28 28.09
N PRO A 381 6.71 -9.10 28.04
CA PRO A 381 5.57 -8.83 27.16
C PRO A 381 4.76 -7.63 27.68
N LEU A 382 4.14 -6.90 26.76
CA LEU A 382 3.14 -5.89 27.07
C LEU A 382 1.83 -6.56 27.51
N SER A 383 1.06 -5.92 28.39
CA SER A 383 -0.33 -6.31 28.63
C SER A 383 -1.19 -6.01 27.38
N PRO A 384 -2.24 -6.80 27.11
CA PRO A 384 -3.12 -6.57 25.96
C PRO A 384 -3.84 -5.22 26.08
N SER A 385 -4.20 -4.82 27.30
CA SER A 385 -4.71 -3.49 27.62
C SER A 385 -3.74 -2.35 27.24
N ARG A 386 -2.43 -2.46 27.48
CA ARG A 386 -1.46 -1.43 27.03
C ARG A 386 -1.31 -1.42 25.51
N ILE A 387 -1.34 -2.57 24.85
CA ILE A 387 -1.30 -2.66 23.37
C ILE A 387 -2.53 -1.95 22.76
N ARG A 388 -3.73 -2.29 23.25
CA ARG A 388 -5.01 -1.65 22.87
C ARG A 388 -4.94 -0.13 23.05
N SER A 389 -4.48 0.33 24.20
CA SER A 389 -4.26 1.77 24.48
C SER A 389 -3.30 2.42 23.47
N ILE A 390 -2.08 1.89 23.28
CA ILE A 390 -1.11 2.48 22.34
C ILE A 390 -1.71 2.56 20.93
N LEU A 391 -2.33 1.49 20.42
CA LEU A 391 -2.90 1.47 19.07
C LEU A 391 -4.05 2.48 18.89
N MET A 392 -4.85 2.72 19.94
CA MET A 392 -5.94 3.71 19.91
C MET A 392 -5.46 5.15 20.16
N GLU A 393 -4.43 5.36 20.98
CA GLU A 393 -3.80 6.66 21.25
C GLU A 393 -3.05 7.21 20.02
N THR A 394 -2.50 6.31 19.18
CA THR A 394 -1.55 6.66 18.12
C THR A 394 -2.11 6.69 16.70
N VAL A 395 -3.44 6.66 16.54
CA VAL A 395 -4.10 6.72 15.22
C VAL A 395 -3.74 7.96 14.38
N ASP A 396 -3.98 7.86 13.07
CA ASP A 396 -4.23 9.03 12.22
C ASP A 396 -5.72 9.43 12.33
N PRO A 397 -6.05 10.62 12.86
CA PRO A 397 -7.43 11.11 12.90
C PRO A 397 -7.99 11.21 11.48
N MET A 398 -9.15 10.60 11.26
CA MET A 398 -9.67 10.45 9.90
C MET A 398 -10.38 11.74 9.44
N PRO A 399 -10.19 12.18 8.19
CA PRO A 399 -10.82 13.40 7.70
C PRO A 399 -12.34 13.39 7.89
N TRP A 400 -12.88 14.55 8.26
CA TRP A 400 -14.32 14.86 8.20
C TRP A 400 -15.21 14.04 9.17
N GLY A 401 -14.62 13.26 10.08
CA GLY A 401 -15.34 12.54 11.14
C GLY A 401 -16.13 11.31 10.67
N GLY A 402 -15.94 10.85 9.44
CA GLY A 402 -16.72 9.77 8.81
C GLY A 402 -16.52 8.35 9.34
N LEU A 403 -15.81 8.18 10.47
CA LEU A 403 -15.57 6.90 11.13
C LEU A 403 -16.04 6.94 12.60
N SER A 404 -17.29 6.56 12.80
CA SER A 404 -17.89 6.33 14.11
C SER A 404 -17.22 5.13 14.81
N THR A 405 -16.12 5.44 15.49
CA THR A 405 -15.26 4.53 16.26
C THR A 405 -14.75 5.28 17.50
N ILE A 406 -14.34 4.56 18.54
CA ILE A 406 -13.88 5.15 19.80
C ILE A 406 -12.66 6.05 19.58
N SER A 407 -11.64 5.55 18.86
CA SER A 407 -10.40 6.30 18.52
C SER A 407 -10.59 7.35 17.41
N LYS A 408 -11.66 7.28 16.61
CA LYS A 408 -11.99 8.21 15.52
C LYS A 408 -10.91 8.30 14.43
N GLY A 409 -10.09 7.25 14.30
CA GLY A 409 -8.90 7.27 13.47
C GLY A 409 -8.52 5.91 12.89
N ARG A 410 -7.62 5.95 11.91
CA ARG A 410 -7.01 4.77 11.28
C ARG A 410 -5.71 4.42 11.98
N LEU A 411 -5.43 3.13 12.11
CA LEU A 411 -4.14 2.59 12.56
C LEU A 411 -2.95 3.31 11.89
N ASN A 412 -1.98 3.74 12.72
CA ASN A 412 -0.67 4.20 12.28
C ASN A 412 0.43 3.49 13.10
N VAL A 413 1.06 2.51 12.48
CA VAL A 413 2.04 1.61 13.10
C VAL A 413 3.31 2.36 13.49
N ALA A 414 3.72 3.36 12.70
CA ALA A 414 4.90 4.17 12.99
C ALA A 414 4.74 4.96 14.30
N LYS A 415 3.60 5.62 14.50
CA LYS A 415 3.30 6.33 15.75
C LYS A 415 3.23 5.37 16.94
N ALA A 416 2.59 4.22 16.78
CA ALA A 416 2.51 3.18 17.82
C ALA A 416 3.92 2.73 18.28
N VAL A 417 4.78 2.39 17.32
CA VAL A 417 6.17 1.97 17.56
C VAL A 417 7.01 3.12 18.14
N MET A 418 6.85 4.36 17.67
CA MET A 418 7.57 5.52 18.21
C MET A 418 7.14 5.87 19.64
N GLN A 419 5.86 5.73 19.99
CA GLN A 419 5.39 5.94 21.36
C GLN A 419 5.97 4.87 22.30
N LEU A 420 5.88 3.58 21.93
CA LEU A 420 6.49 2.50 22.71
C LEU A 420 8.03 2.68 22.83
N LYS A 421 8.70 3.22 21.81
CA LYS A 421 10.13 3.58 21.85
C LYS A 421 10.45 4.64 22.91
N ALA A 422 9.57 5.61 23.13
CA ALA A 422 9.73 6.64 24.15
C ALA A 422 9.44 6.12 25.57
N GLU A 423 8.44 5.22 25.71
CA GLU A 423 8.13 4.52 26.96
C GLU A 423 9.31 3.63 27.39
N LEU A 424 9.79 2.74 26.52
CA LEU A 424 10.96 1.89 26.75
C LEU A 424 12.28 2.68 26.87
N GLY A 425 12.34 3.88 26.27
CA GLY A 425 13.47 4.81 26.35
C GLY A 425 13.55 5.64 27.63
N GLY A 426 12.59 5.50 28.55
CA GLY A 426 12.66 6.08 29.90
C GLY A 426 12.10 7.50 30.06
N TYR A 427 11.06 7.89 29.31
CA TYR A 427 10.47 9.23 29.45
C TYR A 427 9.30 9.29 30.46
N THR A 428 9.54 9.83 31.66
CA THR A 428 8.48 10.16 32.61
C THR A 428 7.79 11.48 32.21
N ALA A 429 6.56 11.42 31.71
CA ALA A 429 5.80 12.59 31.26
C ALA A 429 4.90 13.18 32.37
N PRO A 430 5.09 14.44 32.81
CA PRO A 430 4.16 15.13 33.71
C PRO A 430 2.90 15.66 32.96
N PRO A 431 1.79 15.96 33.66
CA PRO A 431 0.51 16.32 33.04
C PRO A 431 0.47 17.71 32.37
N LYS A 432 -0.49 17.86 31.45
CA LYS A 432 -0.54 18.88 30.39
C LYS A 432 -1.49 20.08 30.68
N PRO A 433 -1.04 21.34 30.55
CA PRO A 433 -1.89 22.54 30.47
C PRO A 433 -2.40 22.89 29.04
N ALA A 434 -3.30 23.89 28.94
CA ALA A 434 -4.04 24.27 27.72
C ALA A 434 -3.49 25.52 26.95
N ALA A 435 -4.14 25.91 25.85
CA ALA A 435 -3.62 26.85 24.83
C ALA A 435 -4.48 28.13 24.59
N VAL A 436 -3.91 29.15 23.94
CA VAL A 436 -4.50 30.49 23.65
C VAL A 436 -4.08 31.01 22.25
N VAL A 437 -4.83 31.95 21.64
CA VAL A 437 -4.73 32.39 20.22
C VAL A 437 -4.79 33.94 20.07
N PRO A 438 -4.03 34.57 19.12
CA PRO A 438 -4.25 35.95 18.65
C PRO A 438 -4.35 36.16 17.09
N PRO A 439 -4.80 37.34 16.58
CA PRO A 439 -5.24 37.56 15.17
C PRO A 439 -4.30 38.43 14.26
N ALA A 440 -4.80 38.91 13.08
CA ALA A 440 -4.03 39.51 11.96
C ALA A 440 -4.62 40.84 11.37
N PRO A 441 -3.86 41.63 10.56
CA PRO A 441 -4.49 42.44 9.47
C PRO A 441 -3.68 42.80 8.17
N MET A 442 -4.34 42.64 7.00
CA MET A 442 -4.52 43.55 5.82
C MET A 442 -3.44 44.11 4.82
N LEU A 443 -3.93 44.27 3.57
CA LEU A 443 -3.37 44.78 2.29
C LEU A 443 -3.49 46.33 2.15
N PRO A 444 -3.17 47.06 1.03
CA PRO A 444 -2.74 46.72 -0.36
C PRO A 444 -1.44 47.49 -0.81
N GLN A 445 -1.02 47.76 -2.08
CA GLN A 445 -1.57 47.55 -3.44
C GLN A 445 -0.46 47.24 -4.51
N ALA A 446 -0.37 47.95 -5.66
CA ALA A 446 0.36 47.50 -6.86
C ALA A 446 0.86 48.62 -7.82
N ALA A 447 1.82 48.29 -8.71
CA ALA A 447 2.26 49.06 -9.89
C ALA A 447 2.74 48.10 -11.02
N ARG A 448 3.05 48.60 -12.23
CA ARG A 448 3.11 47.80 -13.50
C ARG A 448 4.52 47.69 -14.13
N ASN A 449 4.71 46.68 -14.99
CA ASN A 449 5.93 46.43 -15.79
C ASN A 449 5.69 46.61 -17.31
N PRO A 450 6.73 46.96 -18.10
CA PRO A 450 6.75 46.94 -19.57
C PRO A 450 7.45 45.62 -20.08
N PRO A 451 7.86 45.40 -21.36
CA PRO A 451 7.52 44.15 -22.06
C PRO A 451 8.69 43.18 -22.35
N SER A 452 8.37 41.99 -22.87
CA SER A 452 9.32 40.90 -23.22
C SER A 452 9.79 40.94 -24.69
N PRO A 453 11.01 40.46 -24.99
CA PRO A 453 11.44 40.03 -26.33
C PRO A 453 10.93 38.61 -26.70
N PRO A 454 11.06 38.17 -27.98
CA PRO A 454 10.46 36.93 -28.49
C PRO A 454 11.32 35.66 -28.32
N ALA A 455 10.72 34.50 -28.63
CA ALA A 455 11.35 33.18 -28.61
C ALA A 455 11.79 32.70 -30.02
N PRO A 456 12.78 31.78 -30.12
CA PRO A 456 13.20 31.17 -31.40
C PRO A 456 12.49 29.84 -31.70
N GLU A 457 12.32 29.55 -33.00
CA GLU A 457 11.81 28.29 -33.54
C GLU A 457 12.95 27.32 -33.92
N ILE A 458 12.67 26.01 -33.96
CA ILE A 458 13.55 24.96 -34.54
C ILE A 458 12.65 23.98 -35.34
N PRO A 459 13.07 23.50 -36.53
CA PRO A 459 12.12 23.02 -37.56
C PRO A 459 11.84 21.51 -37.57
N SER A 460 10.85 21.12 -38.36
CA SER A 460 10.44 19.74 -38.63
C SER A 460 11.28 19.06 -39.73
N SER A 461 11.32 17.73 -39.70
CA SER A 461 11.75 16.89 -40.82
C SER A 461 10.92 15.60 -40.86
N ASN A 462 10.58 15.12 -42.06
CA ASN A 462 9.66 14.01 -42.25
C ASN A 462 10.39 12.69 -42.49
N LEU A 463 10.05 11.63 -41.76
CA LEU A 463 10.24 10.25 -42.20
C LEU A 463 8.87 9.65 -42.55
N ASN A 464 8.66 9.36 -43.83
CA ASN A 464 7.40 8.80 -44.33
C ASN A 464 7.40 7.27 -44.17
N THR A 465 7.21 6.80 -42.95
CA THR A 465 7.18 5.37 -42.61
C THR A 465 5.75 4.84 -42.77
N THR A 466 5.54 3.81 -43.59
CA THR A 466 4.23 3.14 -43.73
C THR A 466 3.96 2.24 -42.53
N VAL A 467 3.54 2.86 -41.42
CA VAL A 467 3.16 2.17 -40.18
C VAL A 467 1.90 1.34 -40.44
N SER A 468 2.03 0.00 -40.47
CA SER A 468 0.89 -0.91 -40.45
C SER A 468 0.16 -0.78 -39.10
N THR A 469 -1.08 -0.29 -39.12
CA THR A 469 -1.91 -0.21 -37.91
C THR A 469 -2.17 -1.61 -37.36
N PRO A 470 -1.86 -1.90 -36.08
CA PRO A 470 -2.18 -3.20 -35.49
C PRO A 470 -3.66 -3.52 -35.64
N GLU A 471 -3.97 -4.75 -36.02
CA GLU A 471 -5.33 -5.26 -35.88
C GLU A 471 -5.72 -5.23 -34.40
N CYS A 472 -6.98 -4.90 -34.11
CA CYS A 472 -7.41 -4.71 -32.72
C CYS A 472 -7.23 -6.01 -31.91
N GLY A 473 -6.63 -5.89 -30.72
CA GLY A 473 -6.28 -7.05 -29.89
C GLY A 473 -5.03 -7.81 -30.34
N THR A 474 -4.16 -7.24 -31.19
CA THR A 474 -2.88 -7.85 -31.60
C THR A 474 -1.63 -7.14 -31.05
N SER A 475 -1.82 -6.02 -30.35
CA SER A 475 -0.76 -5.24 -29.70
C SER A 475 0.12 -6.01 -28.72
N ALA A 476 1.36 -5.55 -28.59
CA ALA A 476 2.32 -5.93 -27.56
C ALA A 476 1.83 -5.67 -26.11
N LEU A 477 0.75 -4.89 -25.91
CA LEU A 477 0.11 -4.70 -24.60
C LEU A 477 -0.75 -5.89 -24.16
N ARG A 478 -1.09 -6.83 -25.06
CA ARG A 478 -2.00 -7.93 -24.73
C ARG A 478 -1.42 -8.82 -23.63
N GLY A 479 -2.19 -9.00 -22.55
CA GLY A 479 -1.76 -9.78 -21.37
C GLY A 479 -0.89 -9.01 -20.37
N GLN A 480 -0.61 -7.72 -20.61
CA GLN A 480 -0.03 -6.83 -19.60
C GLN A 480 -1.07 -6.47 -18.52
N THR A 481 -0.64 -5.79 -17.44
CA THR A 481 -1.57 -5.21 -16.45
C THR A 481 -1.64 -3.70 -16.64
N ALA A 482 -2.82 -3.17 -16.91
CA ALA A 482 -3.04 -1.72 -16.94
C ALA A 482 -3.50 -1.17 -15.59
N PHE A 483 -3.25 0.12 -15.40
CA PHE A 483 -3.64 0.89 -14.23
C PHE A 483 -4.32 2.19 -14.69
N GLN A 484 -5.19 2.76 -13.87
CA GLN A 484 -5.86 4.03 -14.17
C GLN A 484 -6.09 4.85 -12.91
N SER A 485 -6.29 6.16 -13.06
CA SER A 485 -6.38 7.14 -11.97
C SER A 485 -7.50 6.88 -10.96
N SER A 486 -8.57 6.22 -11.39
CA SER A 486 -9.77 5.88 -10.62
C SER A 486 -10.64 4.92 -11.41
N VAL A 487 -11.51 4.16 -10.75
CA VAL A 487 -12.46 3.24 -11.44
C VAL A 487 -13.87 3.79 -11.29
N SER A 488 -14.63 3.85 -12.40
CA SER A 488 -16.07 4.02 -12.35
C SER A 488 -16.73 2.64 -12.31
N ASN A 489 -17.57 2.37 -11.31
CA ASN A 489 -18.23 1.06 -11.13
C ASN A 489 -17.21 -0.11 -11.19
N SER A 490 -17.41 -1.09 -12.07
CA SER A 490 -16.50 -2.23 -12.29
C SER A 490 -15.60 -2.07 -13.52
N TYR A 491 -15.55 -0.90 -14.15
CA TYR A 491 -14.88 -0.64 -15.44
C TYR A 491 -13.37 -0.44 -15.28
N ASN A 492 -12.67 -1.53 -14.93
CA ASN A 492 -11.24 -1.54 -14.63
C ASN A 492 -10.37 -1.28 -15.88
N ALA A 493 -9.10 -0.93 -15.64
CA ALA A 493 -8.14 -0.54 -16.68
C ALA A 493 -7.83 -1.64 -17.71
N SER A 494 -7.93 -2.91 -17.35
CA SER A 494 -7.59 -4.04 -18.23
C SER A 494 -8.63 -4.31 -19.30
N TYR A 495 -9.80 -3.66 -19.25
CA TYR A 495 -10.78 -3.67 -20.34
C TYR A 495 -10.37 -2.85 -21.57
N ALA A 496 -9.18 -2.21 -21.56
CA ALA A 496 -8.61 -1.52 -22.72
C ALA A 496 -7.35 -2.20 -23.30
N LEU A 497 -7.13 -3.48 -22.97
CA LEU A 497 -6.07 -4.33 -23.53
C LEU A 497 -6.45 -5.82 -23.58
N ASN A 498 -7.73 -6.14 -23.35
CA ASN A 498 -8.22 -7.52 -23.27
C ASN A 498 -8.39 -8.17 -24.66
N GLY A 499 -8.28 -7.39 -25.74
CA GLY A 499 -8.57 -7.82 -27.10
C GLY A 499 -10.06 -7.86 -27.44
N ASP A 500 -10.92 -7.26 -26.61
CA ASP A 500 -12.36 -7.14 -26.88
C ASP A 500 -12.66 -5.85 -27.64
N CYS A 501 -12.65 -5.95 -28.97
CA CYS A 501 -12.86 -4.81 -29.87
C CYS A 501 -14.30 -4.24 -29.87
N ARG A 502 -15.21 -4.78 -29.04
CA ARG A 502 -16.57 -4.24 -28.88
C ARG A 502 -16.53 -2.92 -28.10
N ASN A 503 -17.16 -1.90 -28.65
CA ASN A 503 -17.16 -0.55 -28.08
C ASN A 503 -18.57 -0.01 -27.79
N ASP A 504 -19.61 -0.83 -27.88
CA ASP A 504 -20.94 -0.51 -27.36
C ASP A 504 -21.06 -0.98 -25.89
N MET A 505 -21.05 -0.03 -24.96
CA MET A 505 -21.22 -0.33 -23.52
C MET A 505 -22.68 -0.44 -23.08
N SER A 506 -23.64 -0.11 -23.95
CA SER A 506 -25.08 -0.23 -23.64
C SER A 506 -25.57 -1.67 -23.82
N GLU A 507 -24.92 -2.42 -24.71
CA GLU A 507 -25.11 -3.86 -24.88
C GLU A 507 -24.11 -4.68 -24.03
N TYR A 508 -22.87 -4.18 -23.83
CA TYR A 508 -21.79 -4.92 -23.14
C TYR A 508 -21.17 -4.15 -21.96
N PHE A 509 -21.73 -4.37 -20.76
CA PHE A 509 -21.33 -3.74 -19.48
C PHE A 509 -19.92 -4.11 -18.94
N SER A 510 -18.94 -4.45 -19.79
CA SER A 510 -17.53 -4.70 -19.41
C SER A 510 -16.53 -4.56 -20.58
N SER A 511 -16.89 -3.83 -21.65
CA SER A 511 -16.06 -3.76 -22.87
C SER A 511 -15.12 -2.53 -22.96
N CYS A 512 -15.12 -1.63 -21.97
CA CYS A 512 -14.21 -0.48 -21.96
C CYS A 512 -13.76 -0.14 -20.53
N ALA A 513 -12.54 0.37 -20.40
CA ALA A 513 -12.02 1.00 -19.19
C ALA A 513 -12.63 2.40 -19.00
N VAL A 514 -13.08 2.73 -17.79
CA VAL A 514 -13.74 4.03 -17.49
C VAL A 514 -13.29 4.57 -16.14
N THR A 515 -12.75 5.79 -16.12
CA THR A 515 -12.39 6.50 -14.88
C THR A 515 -13.59 7.24 -14.27
N ASP A 516 -13.54 7.49 -12.95
CA ASP A 516 -14.60 8.22 -12.24
C ASP A 516 -14.81 9.65 -12.81
N PRO A 517 -16.01 10.00 -13.31
CA PRO A 517 -16.30 11.33 -13.87
C PRO A 517 -16.31 12.47 -12.84
N SER A 518 -16.35 12.16 -11.54
CA SER A 518 -16.28 13.18 -10.48
C SER A 518 -14.89 13.80 -10.34
N LEU A 519 -13.85 13.09 -10.81
CA LEU A 519 -12.45 13.45 -10.64
C LEU A 519 -11.88 14.21 -11.84
N SER A 520 -10.68 14.75 -11.67
CA SER A 520 -10.03 15.65 -12.62
C SER A 520 -8.65 15.14 -13.02
N ASN A 521 -8.25 15.44 -14.25
CA ASN A 521 -7.00 14.98 -14.86
C ASN A 521 -6.83 13.45 -14.90
N PRO A 522 -7.87 12.66 -15.31
CA PRO A 522 -7.78 11.21 -15.32
C PRO A 522 -6.72 10.68 -16.28
N TRP A 523 -6.21 9.49 -15.99
CA TRP A 523 -5.20 8.81 -16.78
C TRP A 523 -5.38 7.30 -16.76
N TRP A 524 -4.78 6.65 -17.76
CA TRP A 524 -4.65 5.20 -17.92
C TRP A 524 -3.22 4.89 -18.37
N THR A 525 -2.66 3.74 -18.01
CA THR A 525 -1.31 3.32 -18.38
C THR A 525 -1.17 1.81 -18.45
N ALA A 526 -0.27 1.32 -19.30
CA ALA A 526 0.16 -0.07 -19.35
C ALA A 526 1.69 -0.15 -19.58
N PRO A 527 2.38 -1.15 -19.00
CA PRO A 527 3.76 -1.46 -19.34
C PRO A 527 3.86 -2.06 -20.75
N LEU A 528 5.01 -1.91 -21.39
CA LEU A 528 5.39 -2.62 -22.61
C LEU A 528 6.14 -3.91 -22.21
N PRO A 529 6.12 -4.99 -23.02
CA PRO A 529 6.85 -6.23 -22.70
C PRO A 529 8.36 -6.02 -22.51
N GLU A 530 8.92 -5.06 -23.23
CA GLU A 530 10.32 -4.67 -23.17
C GLU A 530 10.49 -3.18 -23.49
N ARG A 531 11.73 -2.68 -23.40
CA ARG A 531 12.05 -1.27 -23.64
C ARG A 531 12.29 -0.96 -25.12
N THR A 532 11.21 -0.69 -25.84
CA THR A 532 11.14 -0.60 -27.30
C THR A 532 10.75 0.81 -27.80
N ASP A 533 10.93 1.05 -29.10
CA ASP A 533 10.61 2.34 -29.76
C ASP A 533 9.18 2.32 -30.29
N VAL A 534 8.29 3.09 -29.66
CA VAL A 534 6.88 3.20 -30.06
C VAL A 534 6.76 4.26 -31.15
N VAL A 535 6.13 3.90 -32.28
CA VAL A 535 5.92 4.79 -33.44
C VAL A 535 4.50 5.29 -33.57
N ALA A 536 3.51 4.57 -33.02
CA ALA A 536 2.12 4.99 -32.97
C ALA A 536 1.35 4.30 -31.85
N VAL A 537 0.20 4.88 -31.47
CA VAL A 537 -0.75 4.29 -30.52
C VAL A 537 -2.15 4.36 -31.14
N SER A 538 -2.83 3.23 -31.29
CA SER A 538 -4.21 3.14 -31.75
C SER A 538 -5.16 3.08 -30.55
N ILE A 539 -6.23 3.88 -30.59
CA ILE A 539 -7.24 3.94 -29.53
C ILE A 539 -8.63 3.72 -30.14
N THR A 540 -9.38 2.78 -29.58
CA THR A 540 -10.80 2.55 -29.89
C THR A 540 -11.69 3.29 -28.88
N THR A 541 -12.60 4.14 -29.35
CA THR A 541 -13.59 4.86 -28.50
C THR A 541 -14.98 4.22 -28.56
N ARG A 542 -15.88 4.62 -27.67
CA ARG A 542 -17.27 4.13 -27.58
C ARG A 542 -18.10 4.36 -28.84
N ALA A 543 -18.98 3.40 -29.15
CA ALA A 543 -19.96 3.45 -30.22
C ALA A 543 -21.36 3.89 -29.77
N ASP A 544 -21.70 3.80 -28.49
CA ASP A 544 -23.03 4.10 -27.96
C ASP A 544 -23.18 5.57 -27.53
N CYS A 545 -22.30 6.08 -26.67
CA CYS A 545 -22.31 7.49 -26.23
C CYS A 545 -20.93 8.00 -25.80
N CYS A 546 -20.83 9.30 -25.52
CA CYS A 546 -19.64 9.96 -24.93
C CYS A 546 -18.30 9.81 -25.70
N TRP A 547 -18.33 9.42 -26.97
CA TRP A 547 -17.16 9.19 -27.83
C TRP A 547 -16.17 10.38 -27.89
N ASN A 548 -16.67 11.60 -27.74
CA ASN A 548 -15.90 12.85 -27.76
C ASN A 548 -15.24 13.21 -26.42
N ALA A 549 -15.53 12.49 -25.32
CA ALA A 549 -14.98 12.79 -23.99
C ALA A 549 -13.44 12.79 -23.98
N ILE A 550 -12.84 11.86 -24.75
CA ILE A 550 -11.39 11.69 -24.94
C ILE A 550 -10.71 12.86 -25.69
N GLY A 551 -11.45 13.78 -26.32
CA GLY A 551 -10.86 14.83 -27.15
C GLY A 551 -9.86 15.72 -26.40
N GLY A 552 -8.67 15.90 -26.95
CA GLY A 552 -7.55 16.57 -26.27
C GLY A 552 -6.78 15.72 -25.26
N ALA A 553 -7.00 14.39 -25.19
CA ALA A 553 -6.12 13.48 -24.48
C ALA A 553 -4.69 13.50 -25.07
N ILE A 554 -3.71 13.31 -24.21
CA ILE A 554 -2.28 13.34 -24.53
C ILE A 554 -1.70 11.95 -24.26
N ILE A 555 -0.94 11.44 -25.23
CA ILE A 555 -0.30 10.12 -25.19
C ILE A 555 1.17 10.31 -24.86
N TYR A 556 1.63 9.58 -23.84
CA TYR A 556 2.97 9.65 -23.28
C TYR A 556 3.64 8.27 -23.34
N ILE A 557 4.93 8.25 -23.66
CA ILE A 557 5.79 7.07 -23.64
C ILE A 557 6.96 7.36 -22.70
N GLY A 558 7.29 6.41 -21.82
CA GLY A 558 8.28 6.65 -20.77
C GLY A 558 8.85 5.37 -20.19
N ASN A 559 9.64 5.51 -19.13
CA ASN A 559 10.38 4.41 -18.51
C ASN A 559 9.96 4.31 -17.03
N GLY A 560 9.57 3.12 -16.59
CA GLY A 560 8.94 2.91 -15.27
C GLY A 560 7.42 3.15 -15.27
N ALA A 561 6.80 3.16 -14.08
CA ALA A 561 5.35 3.25 -13.93
C ALA A 561 4.85 4.71 -13.93
N TRP A 562 3.72 4.95 -14.59
CA TRP A 562 2.95 6.18 -14.43
C TRP A 562 2.03 6.06 -13.21
N THR A 563 2.08 7.04 -12.30
CA THR A 563 1.41 6.97 -10.99
C THR A 563 0.60 8.22 -10.63
N SER A 564 0.83 9.35 -11.30
CA SER A 564 0.01 10.55 -11.14
C SER A 564 0.08 11.47 -12.36
N ALA A 565 -0.69 12.56 -12.35
CA ALA A 565 -0.57 13.63 -13.35
C ALA A 565 0.81 14.32 -13.36
N ASP A 566 1.68 14.07 -12.39
CA ASP A 566 3.05 14.61 -12.32
C ASP A 566 4.07 13.69 -13.01
N SER A 567 3.73 12.41 -13.26
CA SER A 567 4.56 11.46 -14.02
C SER A 567 4.93 11.99 -15.42
N ARG A 568 4.13 12.90 -15.99
CA ARG A 568 4.42 13.69 -17.19
C ARG A 568 5.83 14.28 -17.22
N ALA A 569 6.39 14.67 -16.08
CA ALA A 569 7.73 15.27 -16.01
C ALA A 569 8.87 14.29 -16.35
N SER A 570 8.59 12.98 -16.39
CA SER A 570 9.54 11.90 -16.67
C SER A 570 9.18 11.07 -17.93
N PHE A 571 8.17 11.51 -18.69
CA PHE A 571 7.66 10.83 -19.88
C PHE A 571 7.73 11.77 -21.10
N THR A 572 8.00 11.20 -22.27
CA THR A 572 8.00 11.93 -23.55
C THR A 572 6.61 11.92 -24.16
N GLU A 573 6.15 13.06 -24.68
CA GLU A 573 4.87 13.15 -25.37
C GLU A 573 4.97 12.55 -26.78
N CYS A 574 4.33 11.38 -26.96
CA CYS A 574 4.19 10.74 -28.26
C CYS A 574 3.26 11.57 -29.16
N GLY A 575 2.04 11.88 -28.71
CA GLY A 575 1.06 12.56 -29.56
C GLY A 575 -0.22 12.94 -28.82
N ARG A 576 -1.23 13.42 -29.55
CA ARG A 576 -2.51 13.89 -28.98
C ARG A 576 -3.70 13.39 -29.79
N VAL A 577 -4.80 13.15 -29.08
CA VAL A 577 -6.13 13.00 -29.67
C VAL A 577 -6.67 14.39 -30.01
N ALA A 578 -7.29 14.55 -31.18
CA ALA A 578 -7.89 15.80 -31.63
C ALA A 578 -8.92 16.36 -30.63
N ALA A 579 -9.16 17.68 -30.63
CA ALA A 579 -9.96 18.35 -29.60
C ALA A 579 -11.44 17.90 -29.59
N GLU A 580 -11.95 17.58 -30.78
CA GLU A 580 -13.25 16.98 -31.09
C GLU A 580 -13.40 15.52 -30.65
N GLY A 581 -12.29 14.83 -30.35
CA GLY A 581 -12.27 13.41 -29.98
C GLY A 581 -12.01 12.45 -31.14
N ILE A 582 -12.29 11.17 -30.90
CA ILE A 582 -12.27 10.10 -31.90
C ILE A 582 -13.71 9.93 -32.39
N PRO A 583 -14.02 9.90 -33.70
CA PRO A 583 -15.40 9.80 -34.17
C PRO A 583 -16.15 8.58 -33.62
N ARG A 584 -17.47 8.70 -33.46
CA ARG A 584 -18.36 7.70 -32.85
C ARG A 584 -18.04 6.27 -33.33
N GLY A 585 -17.67 5.40 -32.38
CA GLY A 585 -17.40 3.98 -32.63
C GLY A 585 -16.14 3.67 -33.45
N GLN A 586 -15.32 4.66 -33.78
CA GLN A 586 -14.11 4.47 -34.57
C GLN A 586 -12.87 4.18 -33.70
N ARG A 587 -11.82 3.72 -34.39
CA ARG A 587 -10.46 3.52 -33.89
C ARG A 587 -9.54 4.48 -34.63
N THR A 588 -8.88 5.38 -33.91
CA THR A 588 -7.90 6.31 -34.49
C THR A 588 -6.50 5.88 -34.11
N THR A 589 -5.56 5.93 -35.06
CA THR A 589 -4.13 5.75 -34.81
C THR A 589 -3.46 7.12 -34.69
N ILE A 590 -2.82 7.36 -33.56
CA ILE A 590 -2.06 8.57 -33.27
C ILE A 590 -0.57 8.20 -33.47
N THR A 591 0.01 8.62 -34.58
CA THR A 591 1.45 8.51 -34.82
C THR A 591 2.21 9.38 -33.82
N CYS A 592 3.33 8.89 -33.29
CA CYS A 592 4.16 9.68 -32.40
C CYS A 592 4.96 10.74 -33.19
N ASN A 593 5.16 11.92 -32.58
CA ASN A 593 5.97 13.03 -33.11
C ASN A 593 7.38 12.58 -33.56
N SER A 594 7.92 11.56 -32.89
CA SER A 594 9.10 10.80 -33.26
C SER A 594 8.99 9.38 -32.68
N PRO A 595 9.68 8.35 -33.23
CA PRO A 595 9.83 7.06 -32.57
C PRO A 595 10.36 7.27 -31.14
N THR A 596 9.64 6.78 -30.13
CA THR A 596 9.89 7.15 -28.74
C THR A 596 10.19 5.92 -27.89
N LYS A 597 11.42 5.82 -27.35
CA LYS A 597 11.87 4.65 -26.60
C LYS A 597 11.38 4.64 -25.15
N GLY A 598 10.55 3.65 -24.80
CA GLY A 598 9.99 3.50 -23.46
C GLY A 598 9.74 2.04 -23.08
N SER A 599 9.39 1.83 -21.82
CA SER A 599 8.91 0.56 -21.26
C SER A 599 7.44 0.64 -20.80
N SER A 600 6.74 1.72 -21.15
CA SER A 600 5.35 1.98 -20.76
C SER A 600 4.70 3.03 -21.65
N VAL A 601 3.38 2.94 -21.79
CA VAL A 601 2.51 3.94 -22.40
C VAL A 601 1.52 4.48 -21.37
N ALA A 602 1.20 5.76 -21.44
CA ALA A 602 0.16 6.39 -20.65
C ALA A 602 -0.70 7.33 -21.50
N ILE A 603 -1.99 7.37 -21.23
CA ILE A 603 -2.97 8.26 -21.85
C ILE A 603 -3.53 9.16 -20.74
N TYR A 604 -3.41 10.47 -20.92
CA TYR A 604 -3.70 11.49 -19.90
C TYR A 604 -4.64 12.56 -20.45
N LEU A 605 -5.75 12.84 -19.75
CA LEU A 605 -6.79 13.76 -20.20
C LEU A 605 -6.86 14.99 -19.28
N PRO A 606 -6.25 16.15 -19.64
CA PRO A 606 -6.18 17.35 -18.81
C PRO A 606 -7.52 18.11 -18.75
N LYS A 607 -8.55 17.49 -18.16
CA LYS A 607 -9.89 18.06 -17.99
C LYS A 607 -10.34 17.95 -16.53
N LEU A 608 -11.14 18.92 -16.08
CA LEU A 608 -11.80 18.88 -14.78
C LEU A 608 -13.10 18.07 -14.89
N LYS A 609 -13.41 17.24 -13.88
CA LYS A 609 -14.66 16.47 -13.74
C LYS A 609 -15.06 15.73 -15.02
N THR A 610 -14.27 14.72 -15.41
CA THR A 610 -14.54 13.93 -16.61
C THR A 610 -14.03 12.50 -16.50
N SER A 611 -14.59 11.60 -17.32
CA SER A 611 -14.05 10.25 -17.52
C SER A 611 -13.08 10.22 -18.69
N LEU A 612 -11.91 9.62 -18.50
CA LEU A 612 -11.20 8.96 -19.58
C LEU A 612 -11.90 7.63 -19.85
N ILE A 613 -12.14 7.34 -21.13
CA ILE A 613 -12.83 6.15 -21.61
C ILE A 613 -11.99 5.56 -22.74
N LEU A 614 -11.66 4.27 -22.64
CA LEU A 614 -10.81 3.55 -23.59
C LEU A 614 -11.38 2.14 -23.77
N CYS A 615 -11.74 1.74 -25.00
CA CYS A 615 -12.30 0.40 -25.26
C CYS A 615 -11.24 -0.60 -25.74
N GLU A 616 -10.21 -0.13 -26.46
CA GLU A 616 -8.97 -0.88 -26.68
C GLU A 616 -7.84 0.13 -26.93
N VAL A 617 -6.65 -0.19 -26.46
CA VAL A 617 -5.40 0.55 -26.74
C VAL A 617 -4.37 -0.43 -27.30
N ASP A 618 -3.94 -0.19 -28.54
CA ASP A 618 -2.88 -0.94 -29.20
C ASP A 618 -1.65 -0.04 -29.43
N VAL A 619 -0.44 -0.59 -29.31
CA VAL A 619 0.80 0.12 -29.63
C VAL A 619 1.44 -0.46 -30.89
N THR A 620 2.01 0.42 -31.71
CA THR A 620 2.83 0.03 -32.86
C THR A 620 4.28 0.34 -32.56
N LEU A 621 5.15 -0.64 -32.80
CA LEU A 621 6.57 -0.56 -32.55
C LEU A 621 7.33 -0.28 -33.85
N ALA A 622 8.52 0.31 -33.77
CA ALA A 622 9.45 0.33 -34.89
C ALA A 622 9.93 -1.10 -35.19
N GLU A 623 9.96 -1.47 -36.47
CA GLU A 623 10.63 -2.72 -36.86
C GLU A 623 12.13 -2.62 -36.55
N ALA A 624 12.69 -3.68 -35.97
CA ALA A 624 14.13 -3.77 -35.76
C ALA A 624 14.83 -3.87 -37.12
N GLY A 625 15.67 -2.89 -37.45
CA GLY A 625 16.41 -2.85 -38.71
C GLY A 625 17.39 -4.03 -38.82
N GLY A 626 16.94 -5.11 -39.47
CA GLY A 626 17.72 -6.30 -39.74
C GLY A 626 18.17 -6.38 -41.19
N ASP A 627 19.45 -6.65 -41.41
CA ASP A 627 19.97 -6.98 -42.75
C ASP A 627 19.30 -8.24 -43.33
N SER A 628 19.27 -8.30 -44.66
CA SER A 628 18.34 -9.16 -45.39
C SER A 628 18.74 -10.65 -45.45
N ILE A 629 17.74 -11.50 -45.20
CA ILE A 629 17.60 -12.90 -45.66
C ILE A 629 18.47 -13.97 -44.96
N ALA A 630 17.81 -14.73 -44.08
CA ALA A 630 17.88 -16.20 -44.08
C ALA A 630 16.50 -16.75 -43.69
N SER A 631 15.89 -17.58 -44.54
CA SER A 631 14.48 -18.00 -44.38
C SER A 631 14.31 -19.28 -43.57
N LEU A 632 13.44 -19.22 -42.55
CA LEU A 632 12.78 -20.42 -42.02
C LEU A 632 11.62 -20.81 -42.96
N PRO A 633 11.43 -22.11 -43.28
CA PRO A 633 10.46 -22.54 -44.28
C PRO A 633 9.02 -22.47 -43.75
N LYS A 634 8.11 -21.89 -44.55
CA LYS A 634 6.66 -22.05 -44.35
C LYS A 634 6.22 -23.47 -44.69
N ALA A 635 5.16 -23.94 -44.01
CA ALA A 635 4.54 -25.22 -44.31
C ALA A 635 3.96 -25.26 -45.74
N ALA A 636 4.08 -26.41 -46.40
CA ALA A 636 3.47 -26.70 -47.70
C ALA A 636 2.20 -27.56 -47.54
N THR A 637 1.25 -27.44 -48.47
CA THR A 637 -0.08 -28.04 -48.38
C THR A 637 -0.29 -29.25 -49.30
N ALA A 638 -0.98 -30.26 -48.74
CA ALA A 638 -1.95 -31.18 -49.37
C ALA A 638 -1.64 -31.90 -50.70
N ALA A 639 -1.31 -33.20 -50.60
CA ALA A 639 -1.85 -34.32 -51.42
C ALA A 639 -1.53 -35.65 -50.70
N GLY A 640 -2.35 -36.71 -50.68
CA GLY A 640 -3.71 -36.95 -51.16
C GLY A 640 -4.15 -38.42 -50.88
N VAL A 641 -5.23 -38.89 -51.53
CA VAL A 641 -5.67 -40.31 -51.65
C VAL A 641 -6.40 -40.98 -50.45
N SER A 642 -7.75 -41.05 -50.57
CA SER A 642 -8.73 -42.04 -50.04
C SER A 642 -8.78 -42.44 -48.54
N GLY A 643 -9.96 -42.62 -47.92
CA GLY A 643 -11.33 -42.38 -48.38
C GLY A 643 -12.42 -43.10 -47.55
N ARG A 644 -13.69 -42.78 -47.85
CA ARG A 644 -14.95 -43.34 -47.27
C ARG A 644 -15.25 -43.00 -45.79
N GLY A 645 -16.33 -42.23 -45.57
CA GLY A 645 -17.20 -42.36 -44.39
C GLY A 645 -18.30 -43.43 -44.63
N PRO A 646 -19.51 -43.35 -44.03
CA PRO A 646 -20.08 -42.22 -43.28
C PRO A 646 -20.97 -42.60 -42.05
N LYS A 647 -21.72 -41.59 -41.55
CA LYS A 647 -22.95 -41.63 -40.72
C LYS A 647 -22.83 -41.79 -39.20
N ALA A 648 -23.79 -41.13 -38.54
CA ALA A 648 -24.17 -41.29 -37.13
C ALA A 648 -25.65 -41.69 -37.07
N GLN A 649 -26.09 -42.39 -36.01
CA GLN A 649 -27.44 -42.27 -35.41
C GLN A 649 -27.63 -43.18 -34.17
N ALA A 650 -28.63 -42.81 -33.35
CA ALA A 650 -29.46 -43.66 -32.48
C ALA A 650 -28.84 -44.53 -31.35
N LEU A 651 -28.95 -44.03 -30.12
CA LEU A 651 -29.84 -44.52 -29.05
C LEU A 651 -30.13 -46.05 -28.86
N ALA A 652 -30.15 -46.44 -27.57
CA ALA A 652 -30.97 -47.50 -26.92
C ALA A 652 -30.39 -48.92 -26.63
N VAL A 653 -30.11 -49.14 -25.33
CA VAL A 653 -30.50 -50.29 -24.46
C VAL A 653 -30.36 -51.73 -24.99
N MET A 654 -29.46 -52.53 -24.39
CA MET A 654 -29.82 -53.73 -23.56
C MET A 654 -28.62 -54.34 -22.81
N ASN A 655 -28.90 -55.18 -21.81
CA ASN A 655 -27.92 -55.82 -20.92
C ASN A 655 -27.35 -57.13 -21.49
N SER A 656 -26.12 -57.50 -21.07
CA SER A 656 -25.78 -58.88 -20.66
C SER A 656 -24.48 -58.87 -19.83
N GLU A 657 -24.16 -59.98 -19.16
CA GLU A 657 -23.26 -60.03 -17.99
C GLU A 657 -21.86 -60.65 -18.24
N GLN A 658 -21.03 -60.58 -17.19
CA GLN A 658 -19.88 -61.43 -16.81
C GLN A 658 -18.46 -60.92 -17.07
N GLY A 659 -17.53 -61.27 -16.16
CA GLY A 659 -16.11 -60.85 -16.17
C GLY A 659 -15.70 -59.94 -15.00
N SER A 660 -16.06 -60.25 -13.74
CA SER A 660 -15.29 -61.12 -12.83
C SER A 660 -14.08 -60.48 -12.11
N ALA A 661 -14.24 -60.32 -10.78
CA ALA A 661 -13.23 -60.37 -9.72
C ALA A 661 -11.95 -59.49 -9.76
N LYS A 662 -11.96 -58.38 -8.97
CA LYS A 662 -11.12 -58.22 -7.76
C LYS A 662 -11.38 -56.90 -7.00
N ARG A 663 -12.03 -56.98 -5.82
CA ARG A 663 -11.82 -56.16 -4.59
C ARG A 663 -12.98 -56.38 -3.59
N LYS A 664 -12.88 -57.42 -2.75
CA LYS A 664 -13.76 -57.58 -1.56
C LYS A 664 -13.09 -58.44 -0.46
N ARG A 665 -12.14 -57.84 0.26
CA ARG A 665 -11.64 -58.33 1.57
C ARG A 665 -10.77 -57.26 2.23
N LEU A 666 -11.33 -56.53 3.20
CA LEU A 666 -10.84 -56.43 4.60
C LEU A 666 -11.76 -55.48 5.42
N ARG A 667 -12.72 -56.07 6.14
CA ARG A 667 -13.40 -55.50 7.31
C ARG A 667 -13.91 -56.67 8.15
N SER A 668 -13.03 -57.26 8.97
CA SER A 668 -13.33 -58.15 10.10
C SER A 668 -12.00 -58.74 10.62
N ILE A 669 -11.30 -57.97 11.46
CA ILE A 669 -10.28 -58.47 12.40
C ILE A 669 -10.39 -57.58 13.65
N LEU A 670 -11.25 -57.98 14.59
CA LEU A 670 -11.17 -57.58 16.02
C LEU A 670 -12.17 -58.38 16.86
N SER A 671 -11.91 -59.67 16.98
CA SER A 671 -12.27 -60.46 18.16
C SER A 671 -11.29 -61.63 18.29
N ALA A 672 -10.88 -61.94 19.53
CA ALA A 672 -9.94 -63.01 19.89
C ALA A 672 -8.53 -62.94 19.24
N ILE A 673 -7.78 -61.87 19.56
CA ILE A 673 -6.59 -61.89 20.45
C ILE A 673 -6.16 -60.44 20.71
#